data_AF-E4ZP28-F1
#
_entry.id   AF-E4ZP28-F1
#
_cell.length_a   1.000
_cell.length_b   1.000
_cell.length_c   1.000
_cell.angle_alpha   90.00
_cell.angle_beta   90.00
_cell.angle_gamma   90.00
#
_symmetry.space_group_name_H-M   'P 1'
#
loop_
_entity.id
_entity.type
_entity.pdbx_description
1 polymer ?
#
loop_
_entity_poly.entity_id
_entity_poly.type
_entity_poly.pdbx_seq_one_letter_code
_entity_poly.pdbx_strand_id
1 'polypeptide(L)'
;MNMGYSTTRTATKRRTHTVMNSSDPFRSVSPLPRIRIASRSPDEPLEIAPDKDQDDPASGNLQPRSGLGTVAMRSLTATAALLLSSTTLAVLNVSQNNNSLTLSNERLVASVTKTRGSINLLTLDGQNLLGTESGNTGIGPYLDCYCTPSGFWTPGRGRDVTYKLYNGTDSTGTRYGGISMGETYAPTGQRLEQYWFLREGETGLHTFSRVVYKNETSPFLRNLQEFRTLFRPNHNPPLFTHFVTNEKFSAPRPDTTGQVTVQDATWWLPNKESPYVKGVGDYFTKYTFQDTWRDHKAHGMYADGSGSGNGSTYGAWLVHNTVDTYYNGPVHSDLVVDGIVYNYMVSNHHGNQVPNITNGFDRTFGPQYYHFNKGGSLDQLRRDAEQYGLRPDWNAAFYDSIAHHVPNLVPTSGRGTFQAKIRLPKGAKNPIAILTETGHDYQDNVFDPKAYQYWSNISPTGTVHIPRVKAGSYRLTLSADGIFGSYTQDNIRIHARKTTSLPPTKWTPESAGTELFRIGTPDLSAGEFRHGSAPSTTHPLLTEEYRLYWAAYDFVTDFPRGVVFKVGRDAVATALNYVHWSVFGGKANFARPEPVLENVSNWTILFDAEARQLAGKHKATFTVQLAGAKTAAGNTDVFNASERYSNLPYMVNVNGRDLEPWVIPSNQSSSCAVRSAVICYHLAHKFTFDAAFLKAGENAFVLSLPYNATNFESALLPESVYVQYDALRLEVE
;
A
#
# COMPACT_ATOMS: atom_id res chain seq x y z
N MET A 1 -61.98 -13.65 49.70
CA MET A 1 -62.54 -12.39 50.23
C MET A 1 -61.38 -11.48 50.66
N ASN A 2 -61.63 -10.17 50.62
CA ASN A 2 -60.73 -9.03 50.89
C ASN A 2 -59.64 -9.18 51.96
N MET A 3 -58.59 -8.36 51.75
CA MET A 3 -57.42 -8.11 52.61
C MET A 3 -57.76 -7.61 54.03
N GLY A 4 -56.82 -7.86 54.96
CA GLY A 4 -56.70 -7.14 56.24
C GLY A 4 -55.41 -7.45 57.04
N TYR A 5 -54.49 -6.48 57.07
CA TYR A 5 -53.56 -6.03 58.15
C TYR A 5 -52.72 -6.97 59.06
N SER A 6 -51.38 -6.78 58.99
CA SER A 6 -50.46 -6.25 60.03
C SER A 6 -49.81 -7.10 61.16
N THR A 7 -48.46 -6.97 61.20
CA THR A 7 -47.50 -6.79 62.34
C THR A 7 -46.90 -7.95 63.19
N THR A 8 -45.61 -8.25 62.90
CA THR A 8 -44.38 -8.30 63.76
C THR A 8 -44.33 -8.91 65.17
N ARG A 9 -43.37 -9.85 65.44
CA ARG A 9 -42.00 -9.58 66.00
C ARG A 9 -41.14 -10.86 66.27
N THR A 10 -39.92 -10.89 65.70
CA THR A 10 -38.57 -11.32 66.21
C THR A 10 -38.37 -12.51 67.17
N ALA A 11 -37.43 -13.44 66.88
CA ALA A 11 -35.97 -13.32 67.16
C ALA A 11 -35.12 -14.60 66.84
N THR A 12 -33.93 -14.40 66.22
CA THR A 12 -32.62 -15.14 66.30
C THR A 12 -32.56 -16.67 66.08
N LYS A 13 -31.58 -17.29 65.37
CA LYS A 13 -30.11 -17.16 65.47
C LYS A 13 -29.41 -17.92 64.31
N ARG A 14 -28.16 -17.54 64.01
CA ARG A 14 -27.22 -18.00 62.95
C ARG A 14 -26.98 -19.51 62.84
N ARG A 15 -26.63 -19.98 61.62
CA ARG A 15 -25.57 -20.97 61.36
C ARG A 15 -25.01 -20.88 59.93
N THR A 16 -23.69 -20.80 59.83
CA THR A 16 -22.85 -21.15 58.68
C THR A 16 -22.12 -22.46 59.01
N HIS A 17 -21.94 -23.36 58.04
CA HIS A 17 -20.81 -24.30 57.95
C HIS A 17 -20.67 -24.88 56.53
N THR A 18 -19.45 -25.34 56.23
CA THR A 18 -18.79 -25.40 54.92
C THR A 18 -18.31 -26.84 54.62
N VAL A 19 -17.98 -27.12 53.33
CA VAL A 19 -17.15 -28.24 52.75
C VAL A 19 -17.82 -29.64 52.78
N MET A 20 -17.71 -30.61 51.82
CA MET A 20 -16.66 -30.98 50.84
C MET A 20 -17.12 -32.02 49.76
N ASN A 21 -16.49 -32.02 48.56
CA ASN A 21 -16.26 -33.09 47.52
C ASN A 21 -17.39 -33.91 46.84
N SER A 22 -17.42 -33.90 45.49
CA SER A 22 -16.82 -34.96 44.63
C SER A 22 -17.09 -34.78 43.11
N SER A 23 -16.00 -34.80 42.32
CA SER A 23 -15.79 -35.41 40.99
C SER A 23 -16.78 -35.28 39.80
N ASP A 24 -16.22 -34.76 38.71
CA ASP A 24 -16.51 -34.91 37.26
C ASP A 24 -16.75 -36.38 36.80
N PRO A 25 -17.38 -36.68 35.63
CA PRO A 25 -16.83 -36.28 34.32
C PRO A 25 -17.84 -35.85 33.22
N PHE A 26 -17.47 -34.80 32.48
CA PHE A 26 -18.04 -34.44 31.18
C PHE A 26 -17.52 -35.31 30.03
N ARG A 27 -18.45 -35.78 29.18
CA ARG A 27 -18.19 -36.43 27.89
C ARG A 27 -17.98 -35.41 26.77
N SER A 28 -17.04 -35.75 25.91
CA SER A 28 -16.52 -35.10 24.71
C SER A 28 -17.56 -34.57 23.71
N VAL A 29 -17.35 -33.33 23.27
CA VAL A 29 -17.82 -32.82 21.97
C VAL A 29 -16.59 -32.57 21.11
N SER A 30 -16.58 -33.16 19.92
CA SER A 30 -15.46 -33.19 18.97
C SER A 30 -15.05 -31.80 18.47
N PRO A 31 -13.75 -31.54 18.25
CA PRO A 31 -13.28 -30.26 17.74
C PRO A 31 -13.54 -30.10 16.24
N LEU A 32 -14.00 -28.89 15.88
CA LEU A 32 -14.11 -28.38 14.51
C LEU A 32 -12.76 -28.46 13.77
N PRO A 33 -12.74 -28.70 12.45
CA PRO A 33 -11.49 -28.92 11.72
C PRO A 33 -10.66 -27.63 11.64
N ARG A 34 -9.37 -27.78 11.95
CA ARG A 34 -8.34 -26.74 11.85
C ARG A 34 -8.23 -26.23 10.42
N ILE A 35 -8.47 -24.94 10.21
CA ILE A 35 -8.17 -24.24 8.97
C ILE A 35 -6.65 -24.07 8.89
N ARG A 36 -5.99 -24.78 7.96
CA ARG A 36 -4.60 -24.53 7.58
C ARG A 36 -4.57 -23.32 6.64
N ILE A 37 -3.97 -22.22 7.09
CA ILE A 37 -3.56 -21.13 6.19
C ILE A 37 -2.33 -21.63 5.44
N ALA A 38 -2.50 -21.98 4.17
CA ALA A 38 -1.41 -22.37 3.29
C ALA A 38 -1.09 -21.21 2.34
N SER A 39 -0.01 -20.47 2.63
CA SER A 39 0.68 -19.68 1.62
C SER A 39 1.47 -20.65 0.73
N ARG A 40 0.85 -21.20 -0.31
CA ARG A 40 1.58 -21.90 -1.37
C ARG A 40 2.12 -20.86 -2.35
N SER A 41 3.42 -20.59 -2.29
CA SER A 41 4.18 -20.15 -3.47
C SER A 41 4.23 -21.29 -4.48
N PRO A 42 3.83 -21.11 -5.75
CA PRO A 42 4.10 -22.06 -6.80
C PRO A 42 5.35 -21.62 -7.55
N ASP A 43 6.53 -21.85 -6.97
CA ASP A 43 7.81 -21.70 -7.68
C ASP A 43 8.75 -22.83 -7.19
N GLU A 44 8.66 -24.00 -7.82
CA GLU A 44 9.74 -25.00 -7.82
C GLU A 44 10.50 -24.87 -9.15
N PRO A 45 11.82 -24.63 -9.14
CA PRO A 45 12.65 -24.88 -10.31
C PRO A 45 12.97 -26.38 -10.40
N LEU A 46 12.66 -26.98 -11.55
CA LEU A 46 13.05 -28.35 -11.91
C LEU A 46 14.58 -28.45 -12.07
N GLU A 47 15.15 -29.49 -11.47
CA GLU A 47 16.53 -29.96 -11.68
C GLU A 47 16.79 -30.29 -13.16
N ILE A 48 17.91 -29.81 -13.70
CA ILE A 48 18.47 -30.28 -14.97
C ILE A 48 19.85 -30.87 -14.67
N ALA A 49 19.98 -32.19 -14.88
CA ALA A 49 21.26 -32.89 -14.94
C ALA A 49 21.88 -32.77 -16.36
N PRO A 50 23.20 -32.87 -16.49
CA PRO A 50 23.96 -32.29 -17.60
C PRO A 50 24.11 -33.26 -18.77
N ASP A 51 24.27 -32.72 -19.98
CA ASP A 51 24.96 -33.45 -21.02
C ASP A 51 25.99 -32.60 -21.78
N LYS A 52 27.05 -33.29 -22.17
CA LYS A 52 28.39 -32.84 -22.52
C LYS A 52 28.57 -32.56 -24.03
N ASP A 53 29.64 -31.81 -24.32
CA ASP A 53 30.50 -31.85 -25.53
C ASP A 53 29.81 -31.40 -26.86
N GLN A 54 30.43 -30.69 -27.81
CA GLN A 54 31.82 -30.43 -28.14
C GLN A 54 31.91 -29.30 -29.22
N ASP A 55 33.05 -28.61 -29.23
CA ASP A 55 33.79 -28.07 -30.40
C ASP A 55 33.32 -26.84 -31.20
N ASP A 56 33.99 -25.72 -30.85
CA ASP A 56 34.51 -24.64 -31.73
C ASP A 56 35.54 -25.23 -32.75
N PRO A 57 36.00 -24.55 -33.85
CA PRO A 57 36.62 -23.22 -33.72
C PRO A 57 36.60 -22.27 -34.94
N ALA A 58 37.06 -21.04 -34.64
CA ALA A 58 37.89 -20.14 -35.48
C ALA A 58 37.18 -19.36 -36.62
N SER A 59 37.51 -18.11 -36.96
CA SER A 59 38.51 -17.11 -36.54
C SER A 59 38.24 -15.84 -37.37
N GLY A 60 38.81 -14.68 -37.00
CA GLY A 60 39.15 -13.64 -38.01
C GLY A 60 38.72 -12.20 -37.76
N ASN A 61 39.35 -11.56 -36.78
CA ASN A 61 40.11 -10.29 -36.89
C ASN A 61 39.72 -9.19 -37.91
N LEU A 62 39.63 -7.96 -37.35
CA LEU A 62 40.27 -6.69 -37.74
C LEU A 62 39.36 -5.49 -38.03
N GLN A 63 39.71 -4.42 -37.33
CA GLN A 63 39.11 -3.08 -37.30
C GLN A 63 40.03 -2.07 -38.07
N PRO A 64 39.80 -0.74 -38.06
CA PRO A 64 39.42 0.05 -39.24
C PRO A 64 40.45 1.13 -39.63
N ARG A 65 40.19 1.92 -40.69
CA ARG A 65 40.79 3.25 -40.97
C ARG A 65 39.97 3.94 -42.07
N SER A 66 39.30 5.07 -41.80
CA SER A 66 39.76 6.47 -41.71
C SER A 66 39.52 7.25 -43.01
N GLY A 67 38.82 8.38 -42.93
CA GLY A 67 38.71 9.36 -44.01
C GLY A 67 37.83 10.55 -43.63
N LEU A 68 38.46 11.63 -43.14
CA LEU A 68 37.88 12.96 -43.02
C LEU A 68 37.79 13.64 -44.40
N GLY A 69 36.73 14.44 -44.60
CA GLY A 69 36.61 15.35 -45.74
C GLY A 69 35.44 16.32 -45.56
N THR A 70 35.76 17.59 -45.33
CA THR A 70 34.87 18.69 -44.94
C THR A 70 34.26 19.45 -46.14
N VAL A 71 33.04 19.96 -45.89
CA VAL A 71 32.41 21.19 -46.41
C VAL A 71 31.98 21.27 -47.89
N ALA A 72 30.67 21.38 -48.11
CA ALA A 72 30.09 22.31 -49.09
C ALA A 72 28.64 22.67 -48.71
N MET A 73 28.44 23.94 -48.37
CA MET A 73 27.13 24.59 -48.20
C MET A 73 26.53 24.80 -49.60
N ARG A 74 25.37 24.22 -49.89
CA ARG A 74 24.59 24.51 -51.10
C ARG A 74 23.11 24.68 -50.75
N SER A 75 22.60 25.83 -51.17
CA SER A 75 21.24 26.32 -51.08
C SER A 75 20.23 25.33 -51.62
N LEU A 76 19.25 24.94 -50.79
CA LEU A 76 18.05 24.21 -51.23
C LEU A 76 16.96 25.22 -51.60
N THR A 77 16.67 25.31 -52.88
CA THR A 77 15.40 25.81 -53.43
C THR A 77 14.29 24.83 -53.06
N ALA A 78 13.23 25.37 -52.47
CA ALA A 78 12.05 24.62 -52.03
C ALA A 78 11.25 24.11 -53.23
N THR A 79 11.14 22.79 -53.37
CA THR A 79 10.13 22.14 -54.21
C THR A 79 9.08 21.55 -53.29
N ALA A 80 7.93 22.22 -53.20
CA ALA A 80 6.77 21.72 -52.45
C ALA A 80 6.15 20.54 -53.22
N ALA A 81 6.58 19.33 -52.91
CA ALA A 81 5.85 18.12 -53.27
C ALA A 81 4.70 17.94 -52.27
N LEU A 82 3.46 18.16 -52.71
CA LEU A 82 2.28 17.68 -52.01
C LEU A 82 2.35 16.15 -51.96
N LEU A 83 2.93 15.62 -50.88
CA LEU A 83 2.63 14.28 -50.42
C LEU A 83 1.20 14.29 -49.91
N LEU A 84 0.25 13.93 -50.77
CA LEU A 84 -1.00 13.34 -50.33
C LEU A 84 -0.65 12.00 -49.69
N SER A 85 -0.18 12.04 -48.45
CA SER A 85 -0.22 10.90 -47.56
C SER A 85 -1.70 10.55 -47.44
N SER A 86 -2.12 9.50 -48.12
CA SER A 86 -3.35 8.81 -47.79
C SER A 86 -3.20 8.34 -46.35
N THR A 87 -3.65 9.17 -45.41
CA THR A 87 -3.96 8.72 -44.05
C THR A 87 -5.13 7.77 -44.23
N THR A 88 -4.83 6.50 -44.51
CA THR A 88 -5.72 5.42 -44.14
C THR A 88 -5.89 5.58 -42.64
N LEU A 89 -6.95 6.27 -42.23
CA LEU A 89 -7.46 6.27 -40.87
C LEU A 89 -7.76 4.80 -40.59
N ALA A 90 -6.77 4.07 -40.10
CA ALA A 90 -6.96 2.72 -39.63
C ALA A 90 -7.86 2.85 -38.40
N VAL A 91 -9.09 2.41 -38.58
CA VAL A 91 -10.18 2.64 -37.63
C VAL A 91 -10.13 1.59 -36.54
N LEU A 92 -10.42 1.99 -35.31
CA LEU A 92 -10.68 1.07 -34.20
C LEU A 92 -11.50 -0.13 -34.67
N ASN A 93 -10.93 -1.30 -34.48
CA ASN A 93 -11.52 -2.58 -34.82
C ASN A 93 -11.80 -3.37 -33.54
N VAL A 94 -13.02 -3.90 -33.48
CA VAL A 94 -13.56 -4.64 -32.35
C VAL A 94 -14.09 -5.96 -32.90
N SER A 95 -13.53 -7.09 -32.44
CA SER A 95 -13.86 -8.40 -33.00
C SER A 95 -13.97 -9.49 -31.94
N GLN A 96 -14.70 -10.54 -32.26
CA GLN A 96 -14.89 -11.71 -31.40
C GLN A 96 -14.92 -12.98 -32.26
N ASN A 97 -14.34 -14.05 -31.73
CA ASN A 97 -14.51 -15.40 -32.26
C ASN A 97 -14.86 -16.38 -31.12
N ASN A 98 -14.75 -17.70 -31.35
CA ASN A 98 -15.06 -18.70 -30.34
C ASN A 98 -14.06 -18.72 -29.17
N ASN A 99 -12.85 -18.21 -29.38
CA ASN A 99 -11.73 -18.30 -28.45
C ASN A 99 -11.45 -16.97 -27.73
N SER A 100 -11.70 -15.82 -28.37
CA SER A 100 -11.31 -14.52 -27.82
C SER A 100 -12.22 -13.36 -28.22
N LEU A 101 -12.01 -12.24 -27.51
CA LEU A 101 -12.52 -10.91 -27.83
C LEU A 101 -11.32 -9.97 -27.98
N THR A 102 -11.27 -9.19 -29.05
CA THR A 102 -10.12 -8.35 -29.40
C THR A 102 -10.52 -6.90 -29.62
N LEU A 103 -9.77 -6.00 -29.01
CA LEU A 103 -9.77 -4.56 -29.26
C LEU A 103 -8.47 -4.20 -29.98
N SER A 104 -8.54 -3.45 -31.07
CA SER A 104 -7.34 -3.04 -31.79
C SER A 104 -7.52 -1.69 -32.47
N ASN A 105 -6.52 -0.82 -32.38
CA ASN A 105 -6.36 0.33 -33.28
C ASN A 105 -5.06 0.18 -34.07
N GLU A 106 -4.56 1.26 -34.66
CA GLU A 106 -3.36 1.27 -35.49
C GLU A 106 -2.06 0.94 -34.72
N ARG A 107 -2.07 1.07 -33.39
CA ARG A 107 -0.88 0.89 -32.54
C ARG A 107 -1.03 -0.23 -31.53
N LEU A 108 -2.16 -0.30 -30.83
CA LEU A 108 -2.39 -1.22 -29.72
C LEU A 108 -3.37 -2.32 -30.14
N VAL A 109 -3.02 -3.57 -29.85
CA VAL A 109 -3.92 -4.72 -29.92
C VAL A 109 -3.99 -5.35 -28.54
N ALA A 110 -5.20 -5.54 -28.00
CA ALA A 110 -5.45 -6.23 -26.75
C ALA A 110 -6.55 -7.29 -26.95
N SER A 111 -6.30 -8.53 -26.55
CA SER A 111 -7.28 -9.62 -26.66
C SER A 111 -7.41 -10.40 -25.38
N VAL A 112 -8.66 -10.63 -24.98
CA VAL A 112 -9.05 -11.44 -23.82
C VAL A 112 -9.45 -12.82 -24.31
N THR A 113 -8.77 -13.85 -23.81
CA THR A 113 -9.13 -15.25 -24.09
C THR A 113 -10.35 -15.68 -23.26
N LYS A 114 -11.30 -16.35 -23.90
CA LYS A 114 -12.52 -16.85 -23.27
C LYS A 114 -12.27 -18.03 -22.32
N THR A 115 -11.16 -18.74 -22.47
CA THR A 115 -10.79 -19.87 -21.60
C THR A 115 -10.14 -19.43 -20.30
N ARG A 116 -9.71 -18.17 -20.19
CA ARG A 116 -9.01 -17.68 -18.99
C ARG A 116 -9.54 -16.37 -18.41
N GLY A 117 -10.28 -15.58 -19.19
CA GLY A 117 -10.75 -14.25 -18.84
C GLY A 117 -9.66 -13.24 -18.52
N SER A 118 -8.46 -13.44 -19.08
CA SER A 118 -7.32 -12.54 -18.98
C SER A 118 -6.91 -12.05 -20.36
N ILE A 119 -6.32 -10.86 -20.44
CA ILE A 119 -5.61 -10.45 -21.65
C ILE A 119 -4.42 -11.38 -21.84
N ASN A 120 -4.33 -12.03 -23.00
CA ASN A 120 -3.24 -12.96 -23.34
C ASN A 120 -2.56 -12.63 -24.67
N LEU A 121 -3.03 -11.59 -25.36
CA LEU A 121 -2.36 -10.96 -26.48
C LEU A 121 -2.40 -9.46 -26.24
N LEU A 122 -1.23 -8.85 -26.13
CA LEU A 122 -1.07 -7.41 -26.02
C LEU A 122 0.13 -6.99 -26.86
N THR A 123 -0.10 -6.20 -27.91
CA THR A 123 0.97 -5.67 -28.74
C THR A 123 0.90 -4.16 -28.84
N LEU A 124 2.06 -3.51 -28.86
CA LEU A 124 2.22 -2.08 -29.15
C LEU A 124 3.18 -1.92 -30.33
N ASP A 125 2.71 -1.31 -31.42
CA ASP A 125 3.47 -1.12 -32.66
C ASP A 125 4.12 -2.43 -33.14
N GLY A 126 3.39 -3.54 -33.02
CA GLY A 126 3.82 -4.89 -33.38
C GLY A 126 4.66 -5.64 -32.33
N GLN A 127 5.16 -4.96 -31.28
CA GLN A 127 5.91 -5.62 -30.21
C GLN A 127 4.96 -6.34 -29.25
N ASN A 128 5.14 -7.66 -29.06
CA ASN A 128 4.48 -8.40 -27.99
C ASN A 128 4.99 -7.89 -26.62
N LEU A 129 4.09 -7.39 -25.78
CA LEU A 129 4.43 -6.89 -24.46
C LEU A 129 4.34 -7.98 -23.37
N LEU A 130 3.66 -9.10 -23.64
CA LEU A 130 3.43 -10.15 -22.65
C LEU A 130 4.44 -11.29 -22.71
N GLY A 131 4.98 -11.63 -23.87
CA GLY A 131 5.85 -12.80 -24.02
C GLY A 131 5.06 -14.10 -24.08
N THR A 132 5.62 -15.19 -23.56
CA THR A 132 5.03 -16.53 -23.64
C THR A 132 4.06 -16.78 -22.49
N GLU A 133 2.83 -17.15 -22.80
CA GLU A 133 1.85 -17.56 -21.78
C GLU A 133 2.30 -18.84 -21.07
N SER A 134 2.44 -18.79 -19.74
CA SER A 134 2.73 -19.97 -18.90
C SER A 134 2.11 -19.81 -17.51
N GLY A 135 1.16 -20.66 -17.15
CA GLY A 135 0.47 -20.54 -15.87
C GLY A 135 -0.18 -19.15 -15.73
N ASN A 136 0.23 -18.35 -14.75
CA ASN A 136 -0.27 -16.98 -14.53
C ASN A 136 0.66 -15.88 -15.06
N THR A 137 1.68 -16.23 -15.85
CA THR A 137 2.61 -15.30 -16.50
C THR A 137 2.38 -15.26 -18.01
N GLY A 138 2.88 -14.22 -18.66
CA GLY A 138 2.58 -13.93 -20.06
C GLY A 138 1.14 -13.45 -20.29
N ILE A 139 0.51 -12.88 -19.26
CA ILE A 139 -0.88 -12.41 -19.28
C ILE A 139 -1.04 -11.08 -18.54
N GLY A 140 -2.07 -10.34 -18.91
CA GLY A 140 -2.59 -9.18 -18.20
C GLY A 140 -2.72 -7.91 -19.04
N PRO A 141 -3.35 -6.86 -18.47
CA PRO A 141 -3.89 -6.81 -17.11
C PRO A 141 -5.08 -7.76 -16.88
N TYR A 142 -5.12 -8.45 -15.74
CA TYR A 142 -6.21 -9.34 -15.33
C TYR A 142 -6.57 -9.17 -13.84
N LEU A 143 -7.78 -9.56 -13.45
CA LEU A 143 -8.30 -9.44 -12.09
C LEU A 143 -7.89 -10.63 -11.23
N ASP A 144 -7.52 -10.38 -9.98
CA ASP A 144 -7.23 -11.39 -8.96
C ASP A 144 -7.73 -10.92 -7.59
N CYS A 145 -8.13 -11.85 -6.73
CA CYS A 145 -8.55 -11.52 -5.38
C CYS A 145 -8.07 -12.56 -4.37
N TYR A 146 -7.87 -12.16 -3.12
CA TYR A 146 -8.01 -13.04 -1.97
C TYR A 146 -9.38 -12.77 -1.34
N CYS A 147 -10.41 -13.41 -1.91
CA CYS A 147 -11.80 -13.12 -1.58
C CYS A 147 -12.71 -14.35 -1.45
N THR A 148 -12.11 -15.54 -1.39
CA THR A 148 -12.81 -16.83 -1.30
C THR A 148 -12.47 -17.52 0.01
N PRO A 149 -13.36 -18.29 0.69
CA PRO A 149 -13.00 -18.99 1.94
C PRO A 149 -11.71 -19.84 1.83
N SER A 150 -11.42 -20.38 0.64
CA SER A 150 -10.23 -21.18 0.38
C SER A 150 -8.97 -20.38 0.00
N GLY A 151 -9.06 -19.06 -0.18
CA GLY A 151 -7.89 -18.26 -0.57
C GLY A 151 -8.12 -17.34 -1.76
N PHE A 152 -7.12 -17.36 -2.64
CA PHE A 152 -7.10 -16.64 -3.90
C PHE A 152 -8.11 -17.18 -4.92
N TRP A 153 -8.62 -16.29 -5.78
CA TRP A 153 -9.40 -16.64 -6.95
C TRP A 153 -9.18 -15.64 -8.09
N THR A 154 -8.91 -16.19 -9.27
CA THR A 154 -8.81 -15.46 -10.53
C THR A 154 -10.03 -15.81 -11.40
N PRO A 155 -10.95 -14.88 -11.69
CA PRO A 155 -12.12 -15.13 -12.54
C PRO A 155 -11.73 -15.28 -14.02
N GLY A 156 -12.61 -15.89 -14.81
CA GLY A 156 -12.46 -16.15 -16.24
C GLY A 156 -12.21 -17.61 -16.63
N ARG A 157 -12.08 -18.53 -15.66
CA ARG A 157 -11.69 -19.94 -15.89
C ARG A 157 -12.80 -20.94 -15.60
N GLY A 158 -13.89 -20.50 -14.99
CA GLY A 158 -15.00 -21.35 -14.62
C GLY A 158 -15.95 -21.68 -15.77
N ARG A 159 -17.10 -22.29 -15.40
CA ARG A 159 -18.17 -22.64 -16.35
C ARG A 159 -19.23 -21.56 -16.49
N ASP A 160 -19.38 -20.69 -15.48
CA ASP A 160 -20.35 -19.59 -15.46
C ASP A 160 -19.65 -18.25 -15.75
N VAL A 161 -19.01 -18.18 -16.92
CA VAL A 161 -18.30 -16.97 -17.38
C VAL A 161 -19.11 -16.31 -18.49
N THR A 162 -19.38 -15.03 -18.32
CA THR A 162 -20.05 -14.18 -19.31
C THR A 162 -19.06 -13.21 -19.92
N TYR A 163 -19.07 -13.10 -21.24
CA TYR A 163 -18.31 -12.10 -21.98
C TYR A 163 -19.26 -11.19 -22.76
N LYS A 164 -18.94 -9.89 -22.80
CA LYS A 164 -19.62 -8.93 -23.67
C LYS A 164 -18.60 -8.09 -24.41
N LEU A 165 -18.90 -7.81 -25.67
CA LEU A 165 -18.15 -6.92 -26.54
C LEU A 165 -18.96 -5.64 -26.73
N TYR A 166 -18.31 -4.50 -26.54
CA TYR A 166 -18.88 -3.17 -26.73
C TYR A 166 -18.18 -2.48 -27.90
N ASN A 167 -18.94 -1.72 -28.67
CA ASN A 167 -18.43 -0.85 -29.72
C ASN A 167 -19.30 0.39 -29.76
N GLY A 168 -18.69 1.57 -29.84
CA GLY A 168 -19.43 2.82 -29.82
C GLY A 168 -18.60 4.03 -30.21
N THR A 169 -19.20 5.20 -30.04
CA THR A 169 -18.55 6.50 -30.21
C THR A 169 -18.93 7.33 -28.99
N ASP A 170 -17.93 7.97 -28.39
CA ASP A 170 -18.13 8.78 -27.20
C ASP A 170 -18.71 10.17 -27.54
N SER A 171 -19.02 10.95 -26.51
CA SER A 171 -19.56 12.31 -26.67
C SER A 171 -18.60 13.29 -27.36
N THR A 172 -17.33 12.95 -27.52
CA THR A 172 -16.33 13.75 -28.24
C THR A 172 -16.23 13.37 -29.73
N GLY A 173 -16.97 12.34 -30.17
CA GLY A 173 -16.93 11.83 -31.53
C GLY A 173 -15.82 10.79 -31.76
N THR A 174 -15.13 10.35 -30.71
CA THR A 174 -14.06 9.35 -30.81
C THR A 174 -14.62 7.95 -30.63
N ARG A 175 -14.21 7.02 -31.51
CA ARG A 175 -14.64 5.61 -31.41
C ARG A 175 -14.02 4.95 -30.18
N TYR A 176 -14.75 4.00 -29.60
CA TYR A 176 -14.25 3.15 -28.54
C TYR A 176 -14.76 1.72 -28.68
N GLY A 177 -14.00 0.80 -28.10
CA GLY A 177 -14.29 -0.61 -28.01
C GLY A 177 -14.12 -1.05 -26.57
N GLY A 178 -14.88 -2.03 -26.14
CA GLY A 178 -14.80 -2.52 -24.77
C GLY A 178 -15.06 -4.01 -24.65
N ILE A 179 -14.50 -4.61 -23.61
CA ILE A 179 -14.74 -6.00 -23.22
C ILE A 179 -15.14 -5.98 -21.75
N SER A 180 -16.18 -6.74 -21.40
CA SER A 180 -16.37 -7.15 -20.00
C SER A 180 -16.33 -8.67 -19.90
N MET A 181 -15.61 -9.15 -18.88
CA MET A 181 -15.65 -10.52 -18.40
C MET A 181 -16.30 -10.52 -17.02
N GLY A 182 -17.16 -11.49 -16.74
CA GLY A 182 -17.65 -11.71 -15.40
C GLY A 182 -17.90 -13.18 -15.10
N GLU A 183 -17.51 -13.62 -13.91
CA GLU A 183 -17.68 -14.99 -13.45
C GLU A 183 -18.33 -15.02 -12.06
N THR A 184 -19.25 -15.95 -11.85
CA THR A 184 -19.77 -16.28 -10.51
C THR A 184 -19.00 -17.46 -9.94
N TYR A 185 -18.42 -17.30 -8.75
CA TYR A 185 -17.73 -18.38 -8.07
C TYR A 185 -18.75 -19.36 -7.49
N ALA A 186 -18.93 -20.49 -8.16
CA ALA A 186 -19.99 -21.46 -7.83
C ALA A 186 -20.08 -21.88 -6.35
N PRO A 187 -18.96 -22.10 -5.61
CA PRO A 187 -19.05 -22.52 -4.21
C PRO A 187 -19.76 -21.55 -3.27
N THR A 188 -19.67 -20.24 -3.52
CA THR A 188 -20.19 -19.24 -2.57
C THR A 188 -21.10 -18.19 -3.19
N GLY A 189 -21.12 -18.04 -4.52
CA GLY A 189 -22.07 -17.19 -5.26
C GLY A 189 -21.65 -15.72 -5.41
N GLN A 190 -20.47 -15.34 -4.95
CA GLN A 190 -19.87 -14.04 -5.26
C GLN A 190 -19.48 -13.98 -6.74
N ARG A 191 -19.65 -12.80 -7.33
CA ARG A 191 -19.36 -12.54 -8.73
C ARG A 191 -18.29 -11.47 -8.85
N LEU A 192 -17.31 -11.75 -9.70
CA LEU A 192 -16.29 -10.78 -10.09
C LEU A 192 -16.49 -10.37 -11.54
N GLU A 193 -16.29 -9.09 -11.83
CA GLU A 193 -16.31 -8.57 -13.20
C GLU A 193 -15.09 -7.69 -13.46
N GLN A 194 -14.55 -7.78 -14.66
CA GLN A 194 -13.45 -6.97 -15.15
C GLN A 194 -13.83 -6.34 -16.49
N TYR A 195 -13.50 -5.07 -16.64
CA TYR A 195 -13.79 -4.28 -17.84
C TYR A 195 -12.48 -3.75 -18.42
N TRP A 196 -12.39 -3.74 -19.75
CA TRP A 196 -11.30 -3.10 -20.50
C TRP A 196 -11.91 -2.30 -21.65
N PHE A 197 -11.53 -1.04 -21.78
CA PHE A 197 -11.92 -0.21 -22.91
C PHE A 197 -10.68 0.37 -23.60
N LEU A 198 -10.70 0.37 -24.93
CA LEU A 198 -9.73 1.03 -25.79
C LEU A 198 -10.46 2.14 -26.55
N ARG A 199 -9.94 3.36 -26.43
CA ARG A 199 -10.41 4.53 -27.17
C ARG A 199 -9.48 4.76 -28.37
N GLU A 200 -10.05 5.15 -29.50
CA GLU A 200 -9.31 5.29 -30.75
C GLU A 200 -8.13 6.27 -30.62
N GLY A 201 -6.97 5.90 -31.19
CA GLY A 201 -5.73 6.67 -31.12
C GLY A 201 -4.97 6.60 -29.78
N GLU A 202 -5.54 5.97 -28.75
CA GLU A 202 -4.85 5.78 -27.47
C GLU A 202 -4.03 4.48 -27.47
N THR A 203 -2.95 4.48 -26.70
CA THR A 203 -2.08 3.31 -26.47
C THR A 203 -2.25 2.75 -25.06
N GLY A 204 -3.44 2.87 -24.49
CA GLY A 204 -3.75 2.36 -23.17
C GLY A 204 -5.15 1.80 -23.04
N LEU A 205 -5.37 1.07 -21.94
CA LEU A 205 -6.62 0.41 -21.61
C LEU A 205 -7.22 1.04 -20.36
N HIS A 206 -8.46 1.52 -20.47
CA HIS A 206 -9.25 1.95 -19.33
C HIS A 206 -9.92 0.76 -18.67
N THR A 207 -9.68 0.56 -17.38
CA THR A 207 -10.14 -0.63 -16.66
C THR A 207 -10.99 -0.32 -15.45
N PHE A 208 -11.87 -1.27 -15.14
CA PHE A 208 -12.73 -1.26 -13.96
C PHE A 208 -12.87 -2.68 -13.43
N SER A 209 -13.02 -2.80 -12.11
CA SER A 209 -13.09 -4.10 -11.43
C SER A 209 -14.28 -4.09 -10.46
N ARG A 210 -15.13 -5.10 -10.48
CA ARG A 210 -16.35 -5.14 -9.65
C ARG A 210 -16.46 -6.44 -8.86
N VAL A 211 -16.94 -6.33 -7.63
CA VAL A 211 -17.30 -7.45 -6.75
C VAL A 211 -18.78 -7.34 -6.39
N VAL A 212 -19.50 -8.45 -6.50
CA VAL A 212 -20.91 -8.56 -6.10
C VAL A 212 -21.12 -9.79 -5.22
N TYR A 213 -21.85 -9.65 -4.13
CA TYR A 213 -22.27 -10.76 -3.28
C TYR A 213 -23.72 -10.58 -2.82
N LYS A 214 -24.58 -11.52 -3.21
CA LYS A 214 -26.01 -11.53 -2.86
C LYS A 214 -26.38 -12.93 -2.41
N ASN A 215 -26.23 -13.18 -1.11
CA ASN A 215 -26.54 -14.45 -0.48
C ASN A 215 -27.12 -14.19 0.91
N GLU A 216 -28.45 -14.30 1.02
CA GLU A 216 -29.16 -14.07 2.28
C GLU A 216 -28.96 -15.21 3.30
N THR A 217 -28.65 -16.43 2.85
CA THR A 217 -28.47 -17.59 3.74
C THR A 217 -27.07 -17.65 4.35
N SER A 218 -26.07 -17.06 3.69
CA SER A 218 -24.72 -16.84 4.22
C SER A 218 -24.37 -15.35 4.15
N PRO A 219 -24.96 -14.51 5.01
CA PRO A 219 -24.91 -13.05 4.85
C PRO A 219 -23.53 -12.43 5.10
N PHE A 220 -22.61 -13.15 5.73
CA PHE A 220 -21.19 -12.79 5.81
C PHE A 220 -20.37 -13.91 5.19
N LEU A 221 -19.61 -13.57 4.15
CA LEU A 221 -18.74 -14.53 3.47
C LEU A 221 -17.36 -14.58 4.14
N ARG A 222 -16.67 -13.43 4.13
CA ARG A 222 -15.33 -13.18 4.72
C ARG A 222 -14.94 -11.72 4.46
N ASN A 223 -13.76 -11.31 4.92
CA ASN A 223 -13.13 -10.07 4.47
C ASN A 223 -12.57 -10.17 3.03
N LEU A 224 -12.60 -9.04 2.31
CA LEU A 224 -11.98 -8.86 1.00
C LEU A 224 -10.48 -8.61 1.18
N GLN A 225 -9.76 -9.66 1.58
CA GLN A 225 -8.36 -9.55 2.03
C GLN A 225 -7.43 -8.92 0.99
N GLU A 226 -7.62 -9.27 -0.29
CA GLU A 226 -6.95 -8.60 -1.40
C GLU A 226 -7.91 -8.49 -2.60
N PHE A 227 -7.85 -7.36 -3.30
CA PHE A 227 -8.53 -7.17 -4.58
C PHE A 227 -7.65 -6.34 -5.51
N ARG A 228 -7.19 -6.94 -6.61
CA ARG A 228 -6.11 -6.35 -7.41
C ARG A 228 -6.17 -6.71 -8.89
N THR A 229 -5.59 -5.86 -9.74
CA THR A 229 -5.28 -6.23 -11.12
C THR A 229 -3.77 -6.42 -11.32
N LEU A 230 -3.39 -7.37 -12.18
CA LEU A 230 -2.01 -7.80 -12.37
C LEU A 230 -1.65 -7.77 -13.86
N PHE A 231 -0.51 -7.17 -14.21
CA PHE A 231 0.14 -7.33 -15.52
C PHE A 231 1.48 -8.06 -15.33
N ARG A 232 1.59 -9.28 -15.86
CA ARG A 232 2.69 -10.21 -15.54
C ARG A 232 3.37 -10.74 -16.81
N PRO A 233 4.27 -9.97 -17.43
CA PRO A 233 4.96 -10.39 -18.65
C PRO A 233 5.93 -11.55 -18.39
N ASN A 234 6.24 -12.33 -19.43
CA ASN A 234 7.06 -13.54 -19.40
C ASN A 234 7.89 -13.69 -20.68
N HIS A 235 8.93 -12.85 -20.81
CA HIS A 235 9.86 -12.91 -21.93
C HIS A 235 11.14 -13.62 -21.52
N ASN A 236 11.74 -14.36 -22.45
CA ASN A 236 13.06 -14.95 -22.31
C ASN A 236 13.88 -14.70 -23.60
N PRO A 237 14.90 -13.83 -23.59
CA PRO A 237 15.35 -12.99 -22.46
C PRO A 237 14.30 -11.93 -22.05
N PRO A 238 14.40 -11.31 -20.86
CA PRO A 238 13.44 -10.31 -20.41
C PRO A 238 13.33 -9.09 -21.34
N LEU A 239 12.11 -8.72 -21.74
CA LEU A 239 11.84 -7.48 -22.47
C LEU A 239 12.01 -6.25 -21.55
N PHE A 240 11.33 -6.28 -20.40
CA PHE A 240 11.39 -5.21 -19.42
C PHE A 240 12.63 -5.38 -18.54
N THR A 241 13.52 -4.40 -18.57
CA THR A 241 14.81 -4.47 -17.88
C THR A 241 14.83 -3.67 -16.58
N HIS A 242 13.83 -2.84 -16.31
CA HIS A 242 13.76 -2.01 -15.11
C HIS A 242 12.38 -2.02 -14.48
N PHE A 243 12.36 -1.92 -13.16
CA PHE A 243 11.18 -1.69 -12.32
C PHE A 243 11.17 -0.23 -11.87
N VAL A 244 9.99 0.39 -11.91
CA VAL A 244 9.83 1.82 -11.66
C VAL A 244 8.66 2.04 -10.72
N THR A 245 8.95 2.49 -9.50
CA THR A 245 7.93 2.79 -8.48
C THR A 245 7.35 4.18 -8.67
N ASN A 246 8.21 5.19 -8.79
CA ASN A 246 7.84 6.60 -8.93
C ASN A 246 9.02 7.40 -9.48
N GLU A 247 8.97 8.73 -9.42
CA GLU A 247 10.06 9.60 -9.87
C GLU A 247 11.34 9.52 -9.05
N LYS A 248 11.27 9.01 -7.81
CA LYS A 248 12.40 8.91 -6.89
C LYS A 248 13.10 7.57 -7.00
N PHE A 249 12.35 6.48 -7.20
CA PHE A 249 12.89 5.13 -7.12
C PHE A 249 12.57 4.28 -8.35
N SER A 250 13.64 3.84 -9.00
CA SER A 250 13.64 2.83 -10.06
C SER A 250 14.92 2.00 -9.98
N ALA A 251 14.86 0.75 -10.44
CA ALA A 251 16.03 -0.13 -10.40
C ALA A 251 16.01 -1.11 -11.58
N PRO A 252 17.19 -1.61 -12.00
CA PRO A 252 17.29 -2.74 -12.92
C PRO A 252 16.56 -3.96 -12.36
N ARG A 253 16.05 -4.83 -13.23
CA ARG A 253 15.53 -6.14 -12.84
C ARG A 253 16.66 -6.94 -12.16
N PRO A 254 16.39 -7.59 -11.00
CA PRO A 254 17.41 -8.38 -10.31
C PRO A 254 17.77 -9.65 -11.10
N ASP A 255 19.04 -10.07 -10.99
CA ASP A 255 19.46 -11.42 -11.36
C ASP A 255 19.18 -12.35 -10.17
N THR A 256 18.19 -13.23 -10.33
CA THR A 256 17.74 -14.17 -9.31
C THR A 256 18.40 -15.54 -9.41
N THR A 257 19.41 -15.70 -10.26
CA THR A 257 20.13 -16.98 -10.41
C THR A 257 20.84 -17.35 -9.11
N GLY A 258 20.57 -18.55 -8.59
CA GLY A 258 21.17 -19.04 -7.35
C GLY A 258 20.70 -18.33 -6.08
N GLN A 259 19.60 -17.58 -6.15
CA GLN A 259 19.05 -16.85 -5.00
C GLN A 259 18.68 -17.77 -3.83
N VAL A 260 18.69 -17.21 -2.61
CA VAL A 260 18.26 -17.91 -1.39
C VAL A 260 17.11 -17.16 -0.76
N THR A 261 15.99 -17.84 -0.50
CA THR A 261 14.86 -17.23 0.21
C THR A 261 15.23 -16.96 1.67
N VAL A 262 15.10 -15.71 2.11
CA VAL A 262 15.46 -15.27 3.47
C VAL A 262 14.26 -14.81 4.30
N GLN A 263 13.19 -14.38 3.64
CA GLN A 263 11.95 -13.94 4.25
C GLN A 263 10.85 -13.94 3.20
N ASP A 264 9.71 -14.58 3.41
CA ASP A 264 8.53 -14.46 2.51
C ASP A 264 8.93 -14.35 1.00
N ALA A 265 8.47 -13.33 0.28
CA ALA A 265 8.91 -12.96 -1.07
C ALA A 265 10.18 -12.06 -1.05
N THR A 266 11.24 -12.54 -0.41
CA THR A 266 12.54 -11.85 -0.25
C THR A 266 13.67 -12.84 -0.40
N TRP A 267 14.65 -12.46 -1.22
CA TRP A 267 15.77 -13.30 -1.56
C TRP A 267 17.09 -12.57 -1.39
N TRP A 268 18.09 -13.28 -0.88
CA TRP A 268 19.48 -12.89 -1.00
C TRP A 268 20.00 -13.22 -2.39
N LEU A 269 20.74 -12.28 -2.99
CA LEU A 269 21.26 -12.38 -4.34
C LEU A 269 22.77 -12.67 -4.33
N PRO A 270 23.22 -13.77 -4.96
CA PRO A 270 24.63 -14.16 -4.95
C PRO A 270 25.49 -13.35 -5.94
N ASN A 271 24.92 -12.89 -7.05
CA ASN A 271 25.68 -12.18 -8.09
C ASN A 271 25.95 -10.73 -7.71
N LYS A 272 27.08 -10.51 -7.03
CA LYS A 272 27.55 -9.19 -6.57
C LYS A 272 27.87 -8.22 -7.71
N GLU A 273 28.09 -8.73 -8.91
CA GLU A 273 28.40 -7.90 -10.07
C GLU A 273 27.14 -7.41 -10.79
N SER A 274 25.96 -7.95 -10.47
CA SER A 274 24.70 -7.58 -11.10
C SER A 274 24.37 -6.09 -10.88
N PRO A 275 23.78 -5.40 -11.88
CA PRO A 275 23.42 -3.98 -11.75
C PRO A 275 22.49 -3.69 -10.57
N TYR A 276 21.56 -4.61 -10.27
CA TYR A 276 20.67 -4.47 -9.11
C TYR A 276 21.45 -4.55 -7.79
N VAL A 277 22.35 -5.52 -7.60
CA VAL A 277 23.08 -5.65 -6.34
C VAL A 277 24.02 -4.47 -6.11
N LYS A 278 24.73 -4.01 -7.15
CA LYS A 278 25.56 -2.80 -7.06
C LYS A 278 24.72 -1.55 -6.77
N GLY A 279 23.59 -1.40 -7.44
CA GLY A 279 22.76 -0.22 -7.36
C GLY A 279 21.90 -0.14 -6.10
N VAL A 280 21.27 -1.23 -5.70
CA VAL A 280 20.22 -1.28 -4.65
C VAL A 280 20.68 -2.04 -3.42
N GLY A 281 21.19 -3.25 -3.57
CA GLY A 281 21.70 -4.04 -2.46
C GLY A 281 21.59 -5.55 -2.65
N ASP A 282 22.08 -6.27 -1.65
CA ASP A 282 22.23 -7.73 -1.64
C ASP A 282 20.92 -8.52 -1.59
N TYR A 283 19.80 -7.85 -1.37
CA TYR A 283 18.50 -8.47 -1.17
C TYR A 283 17.49 -7.87 -2.13
N PHE A 284 16.67 -8.73 -2.74
CA PHE A 284 15.50 -8.31 -3.51
C PHE A 284 14.25 -8.75 -2.79
N THR A 285 13.30 -7.83 -2.62
CA THR A 285 11.94 -8.14 -2.22
C THR A 285 10.95 -7.32 -3.03
N LYS A 286 9.75 -7.86 -3.25
CA LYS A 286 8.65 -7.12 -3.87
C LYS A 286 8.30 -5.83 -3.10
N TYR A 287 8.54 -5.81 -1.78
CA TYR A 287 8.21 -4.67 -0.93
C TYR A 287 9.15 -3.46 -1.11
N THR A 288 10.32 -3.64 -1.72
CA THR A 288 11.25 -2.55 -2.05
C THR A 288 10.60 -1.49 -2.92
N PHE A 289 9.68 -1.93 -3.78
CA PHE A 289 8.95 -1.11 -4.73
C PHE A 289 7.54 -0.79 -4.24
N GLN A 290 7.39 -0.39 -2.98
CA GLN A 290 6.13 0.13 -2.43
C GLN A 290 6.05 1.66 -2.49
N ASP A 291 4.83 2.19 -2.52
CA ASP A 291 4.59 3.63 -2.39
C ASP A 291 3.24 3.96 -1.74
N THR A 292 3.09 5.18 -1.23
CA THR A 292 1.84 5.70 -0.65
C THR A 292 0.93 6.32 -1.72
N TRP A 293 -0.39 6.27 -1.56
CA TRP A 293 -1.33 6.77 -2.56
C TRP A 293 -1.42 8.28 -2.70
N ARG A 294 -0.94 9.05 -1.71
CA ARG A 294 -1.08 10.50 -1.62
C ARG A 294 -0.72 11.20 -2.93
N ASP A 295 0.50 10.95 -3.41
CA ASP A 295 1.12 11.63 -4.55
C ASP A 295 1.49 10.64 -5.68
N HIS A 296 1.07 9.38 -5.59
CA HIS A 296 1.41 8.33 -6.55
C HIS A 296 0.62 8.46 -7.86
N LYS A 297 1.32 8.76 -8.95
CA LYS A 297 0.71 9.03 -10.26
C LYS A 297 0.70 7.80 -11.15
N ALA A 298 1.84 7.14 -11.28
CA ALA A 298 2.03 5.98 -12.11
C ALA A 298 3.26 5.17 -11.69
N HIS A 299 3.23 3.88 -11.98
CA HIS A 299 4.33 2.95 -11.78
C HIS A 299 4.31 1.88 -12.85
N GLY A 300 5.41 1.15 -12.99
CA GLY A 300 5.44 0.08 -13.98
C GLY A 300 6.84 -0.40 -14.33
N MET A 301 6.98 -0.82 -15.58
CA MET A 301 8.20 -1.40 -16.10
C MET A 301 8.69 -0.67 -17.34
N TYR A 302 10.01 -0.63 -17.48
CA TYR A 302 10.69 -0.04 -18.62
C TYR A 302 11.57 -1.07 -19.31
N ALA A 303 11.56 -1.06 -20.64
CA ALA A 303 12.46 -1.80 -21.51
C ALA A 303 13.44 -0.81 -22.15
N ASP A 304 14.74 -1.02 -21.93
CA ASP A 304 15.82 -0.19 -22.49
C ASP A 304 16.16 -0.50 -23.96
N GLY A 305 15.45 -1.46 -24.55
CA GLY A 305 15.61 -1.88 -25.94
C GLY A 305 16.46 -3.13 -26.12
N SER A 306 17.25 -3.56 -25.13
CA SER A 306 18.10 -4.76 -25.22
C SER A 306 17.30 -6.05 -25.42
N GLY A 307 16.10 -6.16 -24.84
CA GLY A 307 15.20 -7.30 -25.00
C GLY A 307 14.22 -7.16 -26.18
N SER A 308 14.31 -6.11 -26.99
CA SER A 308 13.40 -5.87 -28.13
C SER A 308 14.09 -6.19 -29.46
N GLY A 309 13.37 -6.81 -30.40
CA GLY A 309 13.94 -7.24 -31.68
C GLY A 309 14.44 -6.10 -32.59
N ASN A 310 14.01 -4.86 -32.32
CA ASN A 310 14.37 -3.66 -33.09
C ASN A 310 15.13 -2.61 -32.27
N GLY A 311 15.58 -2.94 -31.05
CA GLY A 311 16.27 -2.00 -30.17
C GLY A 311 15.42 -0.85 -29.63
N SER A 312 14.10 -0.87 -29.81
CA SER A 312 13.21 0.18 -29.32
C SER A 312 12.95 0.06 -27.81
N THR A 313 12.86 1.20 -27.15
CA THR A 313 12.46 1.25 -25.74
C THR A 313 10.93 1.21 -25.60
N TYR A 314 10.44 0.63 -24.51
CA TYR A 314 9.01 0.51 -24.21
C TYR A 314 8.72 0.76 -22.73
N GLY A 315 7.52 1.21 -22.43
CA GLY A 315 7.00 1.34 -21.08
C GLY A 315 5.64 0.66 -20.94
N ALA A 316 5.40 0.05 -19.79
CA ALA A 316 4.11 -0.52 -19.38
C ALA A 316 3.78 -0.02 -17.98
N TRP A 317 2.77 0.83 -17.89
CA TRP A 317 2.49 1.63 -16.70
C TRP A 317 1.06 1.40 -16.23
N LEU A 318 0.87 1.25 -14.92
CA LEU A 318 -0.41 1.55 -14.31
C LEU A 318 -0.42 3.02 -13.93
N VAL A 319 -1.47 3.74 -14.35
CA VAL A 319 -1.72 5.12 -13.99
C VAL A 319 -2.88 5.18 -12.99
N HIS A 320 -2.64 5.77 -11.84
CA HIS A 320 -3.67 6.12 -10.86
C HIS A 320 -4.34 7.42 -11.29
N ASN A 321 -5.26 7.35 -12.26
CA ASN A 321 -6.04 8.53 -12.68
C ASN A 321 -6.80 9.15 -11.50
N THR A 322 -7.40 8.28 -10.70
CA THR A 322 -7.98 8.57 -9.39
C THR A 322 -7.95 7.30 -8.54
N VAL A 323 -8.01 7.48 -7.22
CA VAL A 323 -8.11 6.41 -6.22
C VAL A 323 -9.35 6.61 -5.35
N ASP A 324 -10.37 7.30 -5.88
CA ASP A 324 -11.55 7.67 -5.10
C ASP A 324 -12.42 6.49 -4.66
N THR A 325 -12.30 5.36 -5.36
CA THR A 325 -12.93 4.08 -5.02
C THR A 325 -12.04 3.17 -4.18
N TYR A 326 -10.85 3.60 -3.76
CA TYR A 326 -9.96 2.82 -2.90
C TYR A 326 -10.35 3.07 -1.44
N TYR A 327 -9.63 2.47 -0.50
CA TYR A 327 -9.82 2.65 0.93
C TYR A 327 -8.54 3.19 1.60
N ASN A 328 -8.64 3.47 2.91
CA ASN A 328 -7.55 3.72 3.86
C ASN A 328 -6.80 5.06 3.69
N GLY A 329 -7.28 5.94 2.82
CA GLY A 329 -6.81 7.31 2.65
C GLY A 329 -5.46 7.46 1.95
N PRO A 330 -4.85 8.66 2.03
CA PRO A 330 -3.67 9.03 1.24
C PRO A 330 -2.38 8.34 1.68
N VAL A 331 -2.28 7.94 2.94
CA VAL A 331 -1.08 7.34 3.52
C VAL A 331 -1.07 5.81 3.39
N HIS A 332 -2.18 5.22 2.94
CA HIS A 332 -2.18 3.81 2.56
C HIS A 332 -1.16 3.57 1.45
N SER A 333 -0.38 2.51 1.63
CA SER A 333 0.71 2.13 0.74
C SER A 333 0.66 0.64 0.44
N ASP A 334 1.16 0.27 -0.73
CA ASP A 334 1.30 -1.12 -1.14
C ASP A 334 2.47 -1.29 -2.13
N LEU A 335 2.86 -2.54 -2.37
CA LEU A 335 3.82 -2.90 -3.39
C LEU A 335 3.23 -2.68 -4.80
N VAL A 336 4.01 -2.03 -5.67
CA VAL A 336 3.50 -1.57 -6.97
C VAL A 336 4.14 -2.29 -8.15
N VAL A 337 5.41 -2.72 -8.05
CA VAL A 337 6.09 -3.45 -9.14
C VAL A 337 7.22 -4.38 -8.69
N ASP A 338 7.30 -5.61 -9.21
CA ASP A 338 8.38 -6.56 -8.88
C ASP A 338 8.74 -7.54 -10.02
N GLY A 339 8.23 -7.30 -11.22
CA GLY A 339 8.08 -8.32 -12.27
C GLY A 339 6.61 -8.58 -12.59
N ILE A 340 5.72 -8.11 -11.73
CA ILE A 340 4.31 -7.82 -11.99
C ILE A 340 4.10 -6.31 -11.84
N VAL A 341 3.28 -5.68 -12.68
CA VAL A 341 2.73 -4.35 -12.40
C VAL A 341 1.40 -4.55 -11.67
N TYR A 342 1.36 -4.15 -10.41
CA TYR A 342 0.22 -4.37 -9.52
C TYR A 342 -0.74 -3.19 -9.50
N ASN A 343 -2.00 -3.48 -9.24
CA ASN A 343 -2.98 -2.49 -8.85
C ASN A 343 -3.71 -2.97 -7.59
N TYR A 344 -3.23 -2.66 -6.39
CA TYR A 344 -3.94 -3.03 -5.18
C TYR A 344 -5.05 -2.02 -4.88
N MET A 345 -6.29 -2.40 -5.20
CA MET A 345 -7.48 -1.63 -4.87
C MET A 345 -7.92 -1.84 -3.42
N VAL A 346 -7.62 -3.05 -2.89
CA VAL A 346 -7.84 -3.45 -1.50
C VAL A 346 -6.69 -4.36 -1.09
N SER A 347 -6.10 -4.09 0.07
CA SER A 347 -5.22 -5.02 0.78
C SER A 347 -5.23 -4.67 2.27
N ASN A 348 -4.78 -5.61 3.10
CA ASN A 348 -4.44 -5.34 4.50
C ASN A 348 -2.92 -5.14 4.71
N HIS A 349 -2.19 -4.81 3.64
CA HIS A 349 -0.78 -4.47 3.77
C HIS A 349 -0.62 -3.22 4.63
N HIS A 350 0.46 -3.20 5.41
CA HIS A 350 0.81 -2.06 6.27
C HIS A 350 -0.24 -1.73 7.35
N GLY A 351 -1.02 -2.74 7.77
CA GLY A 351 -1.87 -2.70 8.96
C GLY A 351 -3.25 -2.07 8.80
N ASN A 352 -3.58 -1.63 7.59
CA ASN A 352 -4.92 -1.13 7.34
C ASN A 352 -5.91 -2.28 7.25
N GLN A 353 -7.14 -2.03 7.70
CA GLN A 353 -8.22 -2.99 7.61
C GLN A 353 -8.72 -3.15 6.17
N VAL A 354 -9.59 -4.15 5.96
CA VAL A 354 -10.23 -4.46 4.67
C VAL A 354 -11.74 -4.64 4.84
N PRO A 355 -12.55 -4.35 3.82
CA PRO A 355 -14.00 -4.44 3.94
C PRO A 355 -14.48 -5.88 4.02
N ASN A 356 -15.56 -6.10 4.76
CA ASN A 356 -16.25 -7.38 4.82
C ASN A 356 -17.15 -7.60 3.59
N ILE A 357 -17.05 -8.77 2.96
CA ILE A 357 -17.96 -9.23 1.90
C ILE A 357 -19.23 -9.77 2.57
N THR A 358 -20.27 -8.95 2.57
CA THR A 358 -21.58 -9.26 3.17
C THR A 358 -22.69 -9.23 2.12
N ASN A 359 -23.84 -9.83 2.42
CA ASN A 359 -24.98 -9.82 1.52
C ASN A 359 -25.36 -8.38 1.15
N GLY A 360 -25.44 -8.11 -0.16
CA GLY A 360 -25.67 -6.77 -0.69
C GLY A 360 -24.38 -6.00 -1.05
N PHE A 361 -23.20 -6.60 -0.86
CA PHE A 361 -21.95 -6.04 -1.36
C PHE A 361 -22.02 -5.93 -2.89
N ASP A 362 -21.84 -4.72 -3.42
CA ASP A 362 -21.87 -4.43 -4.84
C ASP A 362 -21.05 -3.16 -5.08
N ARG A 363 -19.79 -3.33 -5.49
CA ARG A 363 -18.84 -2.22 -5.63
C ARG A 363 -17.99 -2.37 -6.87
N THR A 364 -17.84 -1.25 -7.58
CA THR A 364 -16.93 -1.09 -8.72
C THR A 364 -15.78 -0.18 -8.34
N PHE A 365 -14.56 -0.58 -8.68
CA PHE A 365 -13.33 0.16 -8.49
C PHE A 365 -12.80 0.66 -9.84
N GLY A 366 -12.28 1.89 -9.84
CA GLY A 366 -11.75 2.57 -11.02
C GLY A 366 -12.45 3.91 -11.30
N PRO A 367 -12.06 4.61 -12.37
CA PRO A 367 -11.24 4.12 -13.50
C PRO A 367 -9.75 3.94 -13.16
N GLN A 368 -9.15 2.86 -13.67
CA GLN A 368 -7.69 2.76 -13.79
C GLN A 368 -7.27 2.82 -15.26
N TYR A 369 -6.01 3.16 -15.54
CA TYR A 369 -5.51 3.26 -16.90
C TYR A 369 -4.16 2.56 -17.04
N TYR A 370 -4.13 1.48 -17.81
CA TYR A 370 -2.88 0.81 -18.19
C TYR A 370 -2.34 1.46 -19.46
N HIS A 371 -1.26 2.22 -19.34
CA HIS A 371 -0.67 2.98 -20.43
C HIS A 371 0.58 2.29 -20.97
N PHE A 372 0.67 2.18 -22.30
CA PHE A 372 1.82 1.61 -22.99
C PHE A 372 2.41 2.65 -23.94
N ASN A 373 3.72 2.84 -23.91
CA ASN A 373 4.41 3.81 -24.75
C ASN A 373 5.77 3.29 -25.24
N LYS A 374 6.34 3.97 -26.24
CA LYS A 374 7.52 3.53 -27.00
C LYS A 374 8.39 4.74 -27.37
N GLY A 375 9.71 4.54 -27.41
CA GLY A 375 10.63 5.46 -28.08
C GLY A 375 11.07 6.66 -27.24
N GLY A 376 11.59 6.39 -26.04
CA GLY A 376 12.18 7.40 -25.15
C GLY A 376 13.04 6.78 -24.04
N SER A 377 13.68 7.64 -23.25
CA SER A 377 14.33 7.21 -22.00
C SER A 377 13.28 6.78 -20.96
N LEU A 378 13.70 6.04 -19.93
CA LEU A 378 12.86 5.67 -18.78
C LEU A 378 12.07 6.88 -18.27
N ASP A 379 12.78 7.98 -18.07
CA ASP A 379 12.25 9.24 -17.57
C ASP A 379 11.22 9.89 -18.50
N GLN A 380 11.43 9.84 -19.81
CA GLN A 380 10.48 10.37 -20.79
C GLN A 380 9.20 9.52 -20.81
N LEU A 381 9.32 8.19 -20.86
CA LEU A 381 8.18 7.28 -20.89
C LEU A 381 7.40 7.28 -19.58
N ARG A 382 8.07 7.40 -18.43
CA ARG A 382 7.42 7.57 -17.13
C ARG A 382 6.63 8.89 -17.06
N ARG A 383 7.24 10.03 -17.43
CA ARG A 383 6.56 11.34 -17.42
C ARG A 383 5.35 11.38 -18.34
N ASP A 384 5.43 10.71 -19.49
CA ASP A 384 4.31 10.53 -20.40
C ASP A 384 3.16 9.72 -19.77
N ALA A 385 3.45 8.70 -18.95
CA ALA A 385 2.41 8.02 -18.18
C ALA A 385 1.83 8.90 -17.04
N GLU A 386 2.71 9.58 -16.29
CA GLU A 386 2.34 10.41 -15.13
C GLU A 386 1.45 11.61 -15.48
N GLN A 387 1.46 12.08 -16.73
CA GLN A 387 0.61 13.19 -17.16
C GLN A 387 -0.91 12.91 -16.98
N TYR A 388 -1.27 11.63 -16.93
CA TYR A 388 -2.64 11.13 -16.75
C TYR A 388 -2.97 10.79 -15.28
N GLY A 389 -1.96 10.77 -14.40
CA GLY A 389 -2.09 10.38 -12.99
C GLY A 389 -2.60 11.54 -12.13
N LEU A 390 -3.47 11.23 -11.17
CA LEU A 390 -4.15 12.19 -10.29
C LEU A 390 -4.88 13.31 -11.07
N ARG A 391 -5.38 12.97 -12.27
CA ARG A 391 -6.11 13.86 -13.19
C ARG A 391 -7.52 13.31 -13.45
N PRO A 392 -8.42 13.32 -12.45
CA PRO A 392 -9.75 12.74 -12.59
C PRO A 392 -10.61 13.43 -13.67
N ASP A 393 -10.18 14.59 -14.16
CA ASP A 393 -10.80 15.37 -15.23
C ASP A 393 -10.37 14.95 -16.65
N TRP A 394 -9.16 14.39 -16.82
CA TRP A 394 -8.52 14.20 -18.13
C TRP A 394 -9.40 13.44 -19.14
N ASN A 395 -10.02 12.32 -18.74
CA ASN A 395 -10.89 11.52 -19.61
C ASN A 395 -12.35 11.44 -19.12
N ALA A 396 -12.81 12.48 -18.41
CA ALA A 396 -14.15 12.51 -17.81
C ALA A 396 -15.28 12.33 -18.83
N ALA A 397 -15.18 12.93 -20.02
CA ALA A 397 -16.21 12.83 -21.06
C ALA A 397 -16.34 11.40 -21.62
N PHE A 398 -15.21 10.69 -21.74
CA PHE A 398 -15.22 9.29 -22.13
C PHE A 398 -15.86 8.42 -21.04
N TYR A 399 -15.49 8.60 -19.77
CA TYR A 399 -16.10 7.87 -18.65
C TYR A 399 -17.61 8.10 -18.54
N ASP A 400 -18.08 9.32 -18.80
CA ASP A 400 -19.52 9.60 -18.87
C ASP A 400 -20.20 8.83 -20.00
N SER A 401 -19.53 8.72 -21.16
CA SER A 401 -20.05 8.00 -22.33
C SER A 401 -20.18 6.49 -22.11
N ILE A 402 -19.25 5.89 -21.35
CA ILE A 402 -19.26 4.43 -21.07
C ILE A 402 -19.95 4.04 -19.76
N ALA A 403 -20.43 5.00 -18.95
CA ALA A 403 -21.02 4.72 -17.64
C ALA A 403 -22.21 3.77 -17.66
N HIS A 404 -22.95 3.70 -18.77
CA HIS A 404 -24.06 2.76 -18.94
C HIS A 404 -23.61 1.30 -19.11
N HIS A 405 -22.34 1.04 -19.47
CA HIS A 405 -21.75 -0.30 -19.56
C HIS A 405 -21.11 -0.77 -18.26
N VAL A 406 -20.73 0.16 -17.37
CA VAL A 406 -19.99 -0.12 -16.14
C VAL A 406 -20.88 0.17 -14.92
N PRO A 407 -21.46 -0.87 -14.28
CA PRO A 407 -22.32 -0.69 -13.11
C PRO A 407 -21.61 0.09 -12.00
N ASN A 408 -22.38 0.91 -11.28
CA ASN A 408 -21.90 1.78 -10.19
C ASN A 408 -20.86 2.84 -10.58
N LEU A 409 -20.48 2.98 -11.86
CA LEU A 409 -19.66 4.11 -12.28
C LEU A 409 -20.48 5.40 -12.15
N VAL A 410 -19.98 6.34 -11.35
CA VAL A 410 -20.64 7.63 -11.14
C VAL A 410 -20.13 8.64 -12.18
N PRO A 411 -20.97 9.06 -13.15
CA PRO A 411 -20.58 10.05 -14.15
C PRO A 411 -20.47 11.46 -13.53
N THR A 412 -19.96 12.42 -14.30
CA THR A 412 -19.86 13.84 -13.95
C THR A 412 -21.19 14.39 -13.43
N SER A 413 -22.31 13.91 -13.97
CA SER A 413 -23.66 14.33 -13.56
C SER A 413 -24.00 13.97 -12.10
N GLY A 414 -23.27 13.04 -11.47
CA GLY A 414 -23.40 12.67 -10.05
C GLY A 414 -22.29 13.25 -9.16
N ARG A 415 -21.42 14.12 -9.69
CA ARG A 415 -20.23 14.65 -9.01
C ARG A 415 -20.30 16.17 -8.88
N GLY A 416 -19.73 16.72 -7.82
CA GLY A 416 -19.56 18.15 -7.55
C GLY A 416 -18.11 18.49 -7.25
N THR A 417 -17.89 19.67 -6.67
CA THR A 417 -16.57 20.17 -6.29
C THR A 417 -16.59 20.59 -4.83
N PHE A 418 -15.50 20.34 -4.11
CA PHE A 418 -15.27 20.87 -2.76
C PHE A 418 -14.19 21.94 -2.79
N GLN A 419 -14.39 23.03 -2.05
CA GLN A 419 -13.37 24.05 -1.81
C GLN A 419 -13.45 24.62 -0.40
N ALA A 420 -12.31 25.02 0.15
CA ALA A 420 -12.24 25.68 1.45
C ALA A 420 -11.05 26.61 1.56
N LYS A 421 -11.15 27.55 2.52
CA LYS A 421 -10.03 28.38 2.96
C LYS A 421 -9.67 28.01 4.41
N ILE A 422 -8.49 27.46 4.59
CA ILE A 422 -7.96 27.00 5.87
C ILE A 422 -6.93 28.00 6.37
N ARG A 423 -7.12 28.52 7.59
CA ARG A 423 -6.04 29.20 8.30
C ARG A 423 -5.15 28.13 8.93
N LEU A 424 -4.04 27.85 8.26
CA LEU A 424 -3.06 26.85 8.67
C LEU A 424 -2.35 27.27 9.97
N PRO A 425 -2.01 26.30 10.83
CA PRO A 425 -1.12 26.54 11.95
C PRO A 425 0.27 27.02 11.53
N LYS A 426 0.97 27.71 12.44
CA LYS A 426 2.37 28.08 12.25
C LYS A 426 3.22 26.80 12.17
N GLY A 427 4.10 26.73 11.17
CA GLY A 427 5.03 25.62 10.99
C GLY A 427 4.48 24.42 10.21
N ALA A 428 3.21 24.45 9.78
CA ALA A 428 2.63 23.40 8.97
C ALA A 428 3.37 23.25 7.63
N LYS A 429 3.79 22.03 7.30
CA LYS A 429 4.38 21.65 6.02
C LYS A 429 3.53 20.58 5.35
N ASN A 430 3.58 20.51 4.02
CA ASN A 430 2.80 19.58 3.20
C ASN A 430 1.34 19.38 3.67
N PRO A 431 0.56 20.45 3.93
CA PRO A 431 -0.77 20.31 4.46
C PRO A 431 -1.71 19.65 3.45
N ILE A 432 -2.62 18.80 3.92
CA ILE A 432 -3.56 18.02 3.11
C ILE A 432 -4.98 18.13 3.67
N ALA A 433 -5.97 18.17 2.77
CA ALA A 433 -7.37 17.98 3.10
C ALA A 433 -7.84 16.64 2.56
N ILE A 434 -8.52 15.87 3.39
CA ILE A 434 -9.03 14.53 3.09
C ILE A 434 -10.54 14.57 3.29
N LEU A 435 -11.29 14.11 2.28
CA LEU A 435 -12.71 13.82 2.38
C LEU A 435 -12.89 12.32 2.42
N THR A 436 -13.53 11.82 3.46
CA THR A 436 -13.98 10.42 3.58
C THR A 436 -15.43 10.42 4.06
N GLU A 437 -16.10 9.28 4.12
CA GLU A 437 -17.42 9.12 4.74
C GLU A 437 -17.49 9.72 6.15
N THR A 438 -18.69 10.13 6.53
CA THR A 438 -18.94 10.72 7.85
C THR A 438 -18.80 9.66 8.96
N GLY A 439 -18.23 10.07 10.10
CA GLY A 439 -18.23 9.28 11.34
C GLY A 439 -17.05 8.32 11.54
N HIS A 440 -16.17 8.15 10.55
CA HIS A 440 -14.96 7.32 10.67
C HIS A 440 -13.70 8.13 10.35
N ASP A 441 -12.55 7.67 10.87
CA ASP A 441 -11.26 8.14 10.38
C ASP A 441 -11.01 7.62 8.96
N TYR A 442 -10.20 8.33 8.16
CA TYR A 442 -9.96 7.92 6.78
C TYR A 442 -9.24 6.56 6.68
N GLN A 443 -8.52 6.15 7.72
CA GLN A 443 -7.85 4.83 7.79
C GLN A 443 -8.85 3.68 8.00
N ASP A 444 -10.08 4.00 8.44
CA ASP A 444 -11.11 3.03 8.84
C ASP A 444 -12.31 3.02 7.87
N ASN A 445 -12.18 3.66 6.70
CA ASN A 445 -13.29 3.80 5.77
C ASN A 445 -13.80 2.48 5.15
N VAL A 446 -13.08 1.39 5.35
CA VAL A 446 -13.48 0.04 4.96
C VAL A 446 -14.73 -0.46 5.67
N PHE A 447 -15.11 0.13 6.81
CA PHE A 447 -16.33 -0.25 7.53
C PHE A 447 -17.61 0.20 6.80
N ASP A 448 -17.51 1.18 5.90
CA ASP A 448 -18.54 1.44 4.88
C ASP A 448 -18.06 0.90 3.52
N PRO A 449 -18.56 -0.25 3.03
CA PRO A 449 -18.17 -0.80 1.73
C PRO A 449 -18.56 0.11 0.55
N LYS A 450 -19.33 1.18 0.78
CA LYS A 450 -19.71 2.19 -0.22
C LYS A 450 -18.92 3.49 -0.09
N ALA A 451 -17.95 3.57 0.84
CA ALA A 451 -17.12 4.74 1.06
C ALA A 451 -16.42 5.19 -0.23
N TYR A 452 -16.26 6.50 -0.35
CA TYR A 452 -15.41 7.14 -1.35
C TYR A 452 -14.48 8.07 -0.61
N GLN A 453 -13.25 8.20 -1.12
CA GLN A 453 -12.24 9.06 -0.54
C GLN A 453 -11.69 10.05 -1.55
N TYR A 454 -11.32 11.23 -1.10
CA TYR A 454 -10.71 12.25 -1.94
C TYR A 454 -9.70 13.03 -1.12
N TRP A 455 -8.65 13.54 -1.77
CA TRP A 455 -7.76 14.47 -1.11
C TRP A 455 -7.14 15.45 -2.08
N SER A 456 -6.62 16.54 -1.52
CA SER A 456 -5.77 17.47 -2.24
C SER A 456 -4.86 18.20 -1.25
N ASN A 457 -3.68 18.56 -1.73
CA ASN A 457 -2.77 19.41 -0.99
C ASN A 457 -3.41 20.79 -0.78
N ILE A 458 -3.26 21.33 0.43
CA ILE A 458 -3.66 22.69 0.77
C ILE A 458 -2.51 23.60 0.32
N SER A 459 -2.82 24.66 -0.42
CA SER A 459 -1.80 25.60 -0.86
C SER A 459 -1.13 26.30 0.33
N PRO A 460 0.07 26.89 0.17
CA PRO A 460 0.71 27.69 1.22
C PRO A 460 -0.15 28.86 1.72
N THR A 461 -1.09 29.35 0.91
CA THR A 461 -2.03 30.40 1.32
C THR A 461 -3.25 29.85 2.06
N GLY A 462 -3.39 28.53 2.21
CA GLY A 462 -4.51 27.87 2.87
C GLY A 462 -5.69 27.55 1.96
N THR A 463 -5.54 27.57 0.64
CA THR A 463 -6.64 27.25 -0.29
C THR A 463 -6.61 25.79 -0.68
N VAL A 464 -7.76 25.12 -0.68
CA VAL A 464 -7.91 23.75 -1.18
C VAL A 464 -9.07 23.64 -2.17
N HIS A 465 -8.88 22.81 -3.19
CA HIS A 465 -9.87 22.52 -4.23
C HIS A 465 -9.80 21.03 -4.61
N ILE A 466 -10.92 20.33 -4.46
CA ILE A 466 -11.06 18.91 -4.80
C ILE A 466 -12.19 18.79 -5.83
N PRO A 467 -11.89 18.57 -7.11
CA PRO A 467 -12.90 18.43 -8.15
C PRO A 467 -13.51 17.02 -8.14
N ARG A 468 -14.64 16.87 -8.84
CA ARG A 468 -15.26 15.57 -9.17
C ARG A 468 -15.56 14.67 -7.96
N VAL A 469 -15.85 15.27 -6.82
CA VAL A 469 -16.28 14.57 -5.61
C VAL A 469 -17.70 14.03 -5.82
N LYS A 470 -17.92 12.73 -5.61
CA LYS A 470 -19.27 12.15 -5.70
C LYS A 470 -20.23 12.86 -4.75
N ALA A 471 -21.47 13.08 -5.17
CA ALA A 471 -22.47 13.68 -4.29
C ALA A 471 -22.72 12.78 -3.07
N GLY A 472 -22.72 13.38 -1.87
CA GLY A 472 -22.74 12.63 -0.61
C GLY A 472 -22.46 13.48 0.62
N SER A 473 -22.36 12.82 1.77
CA SER A 473 -21.96 13.43 3.04
C SER A 473 -20.56 12.96 3.40
N TYR A 474 -19.69 13.90 3.75
CA TYR A 474 -18.27 13.63 3.99
C TYR A 474 -17.80 14.22 5.32
N ARG A 475 -16.83 13.55 5.94
CA ARG A 475 -15.93 14.13 6.92
C ARG A 475 -14.76 14.79 6.21
N LEU A 476 -14.45 16.02 6.59
CA LEU A 476 -13.20 16.70 6.26
C LEU A 476 -12.18 16.44 7.37
N THR A 477 -11.03 15.86 7.02
CA THR A 477 -9.86 15.76 7.90
C THR A 477 -8.73 16.62 7.32
N LEU A 478 -8.11 17.48 8.14
CA LEU A 478 -6.92 18.26 7.76
C LEU A 478 -5.72 17.76 8.55
N SER A 479 -4.62 17.50 7.87
CA SER A 479 -3.34 17.10 8.45
C SER A 479 -2.19 17.85 7.79
N ALA A 480 -1.03 17.90 8.44
CA ALA A 480 0.17 18.58 7.97
C ALA A 480 1.37 18.14 8.81
N ASP A 481 2.50 17.95 8.15
CA ASP A 481 3.77 17.64 8.79
C ASP A 481 4.15 18.76 9.78
N GLY A 482 4.65 18.38 10.94
CA GLY A 482 5.06 19.30 12.00
C GLY A 482 3.95 19.73 12.96
N ILE A 483 2.69 19.34 12.69
CA ILE A 483 1.51 19.69 13.50
C ILE A 483 0.96 18.48 14.25
N PHE A 484 0.95 18.55 15.59
CA PHE A 484 0.19 17.61 16.40
C PHE A 484 -1.31 17.91 16.32
N GLY A 485 -2.09 16.86 16.06
CA GLY A 485 -3.55 16.89 16.02
C GLY A 485 -4.13 17.37 14.70
N SER A 486 -5.04 16.57 14.15
CA SER A 486 -5.80 16.90 12.93
C SER A 486 -7.02 17.76 13.22
N TYR A 487 -7.44 18.58 12.25
CA TYR A 487 -8.79 19.16 12.27
C TYR A 487 -9.77 18.16 11.65
N THR A 488 -10.96 18.01 12.24
CA THR A 488 -12.01 17.14 11.71
C THR A 488 -13.36 17.86 11.70
N GLN A 489 -14.14 17.65 10.64
CA GLN A 489 -15.50 18.18 10.52
C GLN A 489 -16.38 17.23 9.73
N ASP A 490 -17.37 16.65 10.39
CA ASP A 490 -18.35 15.74 9.80
C ASP A 490 -19.49 16.46 9.05
N ASN A 491 -20.24 15.69 8.27
CA ASN A 491 -21.48 16.10 7.60
C ASN A 491 -21.34 17.21 6.55
N ILE A 492 -20.18 17.31 5.87
CA ILE A 492 -20.02 18.17 4.69
C ILE A 492 -20.83 17.60 3.53
N ARG A 493 -21.88 18.32 3.11
CA ARG A 493 -22.75 17.88 2.01
C ARG A 493 -22.24 18.36 0.67
N ILE A 494 -21.81 17.42 -0.17
CA ILE A 494 -21.44 17.65 -1.56
C ILE A 494 -22.66 17.41 -2.46
N HIS A 495 -22.98 18.39 -3.29
CA HIS A 495 -24.07 18.31 -4.26
C HIS A 495 -23.54 18.12 -5.69
N ALA A 496 -24.22 17.27 -6.46
CA ALA A 496 -23.90 17.07 -7.87
C ALA A 496 -23.98 18.39 -8.66
N ARG A 497 -23.04 18.59 -9.58
CA ARG A 497 -22.89 19.77 -10.46
C ARG A 497 -22.74 21.11 -9.73
N LYS A 498 -22.42 21.10 -8.44
CA LYS A 498 -22.25 22.31 -7.63
C LYS A 498 -20.88 22.34 -6.95
N THR A 499 -20.41 23.54 -6.71
CA THR A 499 -19.28 23.80 -5.82
C THR A 499 -19.78 23.99 -4.40
N THR A 500 -19.28 23.17 -3.49
CA THR A 500 -19.50 23.27 -2.05
C THR A 500 -18.33 24.03 -1.44
N SER A 501 -18.63 25.14 -0.77
CA SER A 501 -17.61 25.97 -0.12
C SER A 501 -17.83 26.01 1.39
N LEU A 502 -16.77 25.83 2.16
CA LEU A 502 -16.81 26.10 3.60
C LEU A 502 -16.48 27.57 3.88
N PRO A 503 -17.03 28.16 4.96
CA PRO A 503 -16.51 29.42 5.47
C PRO A 503 -15.03 29.26 5.86
N PRO A 504 -14.26 30.36 6.00
CA PRO A 504 -12.89 30.29 6.47
C PRO A 504 -12.76 29.49 7.78
N THR A 505 -12.02 28.38 7.72
CA THR A 505 -11.86 27.45 8.84
C THR A 505 -10.52 27.67 9.52
N LYS A 506 -10.53 27.89 10.84
CA LYS A 506 -9.30 27.96 11.64
C LYS A 506 -8.96 26.57 12.16
N TRP A 507 -7.82 26.04 11.74
CA TRP A 507 -7.24 24.85 12.37
C TRP A 507 -6.30 25.30 13.49
N THR A 508 -6.57 24.83 14.71
CA THR A 508 -5.71 25.06 15.88
C THR A 508 -4.98 23.75 16.19
N PRO A 509 -3.64 23.74 16.29
CA PRO A 509 -2.90 22.56 16.72
C PRO A 509 -3.35 22.10 18.09
N GLU A 510 -3.21 20.80 18.32
CA GLU A 510 -3.37 20.24 19.63
C GLU A 510 -2.19 20.61 20.54
N SER A 511 -2.47 21.02 21.76
CA SER A 511 -1.47 21.26 22.80
C SER A 511 -2.05 20.94 24.17
N ALA A 512 -1.22 20.38 25.04
CA ALA A 512 -1.51 20.12 26.44
C ALA A 512 -0.74 21.05 27.40
N GLY A 513 -0.16 22.14 26.91
CA GLY A 513 0.51 23.15 27.74
C GLY A 513 1.84 23.64 27.15
N THR A 514 2.83 23.83 28.02
CA THR A 514 4.18 24.25 27.64
C THR A 514 4.99 23.03 27.20
N GLU A 515 5.43 23.00 25.94
CA GLU A 515 6.30 21.94 25.41
C GLU A 515 7.69 22.00 26.08
N LEU A 516 8.08 20.90 26.73
CA LEU A 516 9.43 20.73 27.29
C LEU A 516 10.38 20.18 26.23
N PHE A 517 9.92 19.20 25.46
CA PHE A 517 10.66 18.68 24.32
C PHE A 517 9.75 18.02 23.28
N ARG A 518 10.34 17.85 22.10
CA ARG A 518 9.83 17.04 21.01
C ARG A 518 10.96 16.18 20.43
N ILE A 519 10.64 14.94 20.08
CA ILE A 519 11.51 14.03 19.31
C ILE A 519 10.74 13.65 18.05
N GLY A 520 11.41 13.77 16.92
CA GLY A 520 10.81 13.55 15.61
C GLY A 520 9.86 14.67 15.16
N THR A 521 9.24 14.43 14.02
CA THR A 521 8.36 15.33 13.28
C THR A 521 7.02 14.63 13.16
N PRO A 522 5.90 15.21 13.63
CA PRO A 522 4.58 14.62 13.45
C PRO A 522 4.20 14.74 11.98
N ASP A 523 4.55 13.74 11.18
CA ASP A 523 4.33 13.64 9.73
C ASP A 523 3.78 12.26 9.31
N LEU A 524 3.42 11.45 10.31
CA LEU A 524 2.88 10.11 10.17
C LEU A 524 3.93 9.09 9.70
N SER A 525 5.23 9.39 9.78
CA SER A 525 6.31 8.56 9.25
C SER A 525 7.39 8.27 10.29
N ALA A 526 7.95 7.06 10.24
CA ALA A 526 9.18 6.71 10.94
C ALA A 526 10.46 6.98 10.10
N GLY A 527 10.33 7.75 9.01
CA GLY A 527 11.38 7.91 8.01
C GLY A 527 12.62 8.67 8.50
N GLU A 528 12.52 9.58 9.47
CA GLU A 528 13.68 10.39 9.87
C GLU A 528 14.68 9.67 10.80
N PHE A 529 14.30 8.51 11.34
CA PHE A 529 15.13 7.71 12.23
C PHE A 529 16.17 6.89 11.45
N ARG A 530 17.17 6.34 12.16
CA ARG A 530 18.26 5.56 11.56
C ARG A 530 17.71 4.39 10.76
N HIS A 531 18.21 4.18 9.54
CA HIS A 531 17.75 3.19 8.56
C HIS A 531 16.32 3.40 8.02
N GLY A 532 15.77 4.60 8.24
CA GLY A 532 14.54 5.08 7.59
C GLY A 532 14.82 5.58 6.17
N SER A 533 14.52 6.85 5.92
CA SER A 533 14.54 7.51 4.61
C SER A 533 15.92 8.05 4.20
N ALA A 534 16.98 7.75 4.96
CA ALA A 534 18.34 8.11 4.55
C ALA A 534 18.68 7.37 3.23
N PRO A 535 19.41 7.99 2.30
CA PRO A 535 19.95 7.27 1.15
C PRO A 535 21.09 6.36 1.59
N SER A 536 21.27 5.24 0.89
CA SER A 536 22.41 4.37 1.12
C SER A 536 23.72 5.07 0.77
N THR A 537 24.75 4.82 1.59
CA THR A 537 26.12 5.31 1.33
C THR A 537 26.92 4.40 0.40
N THR A 538 26.45 3.19 0.13
CA THR A 538 27.16 2.16 -0.65
C THR A 538 26.41 1.72 -1.91
N HIS A 539 25.08 1.94 -1.96
CA HIS A 539 24.21 1.52 -3.06
C HIS A 539 23.51 2.74 -3.69
N PRO A 540 24.02 3.30 -4.80
CA PRO A 540 23.63 4.62 -5.31
C PRO A 540 22.18 4.73 -5.82
N LEU A 541 21.50 3.61 -6.07
CA LEU A 541 20.08 3.59 -6.46
C LEU A 541 19.14 3.38 -5.27
N LEU A 542 19.64 2.98 -4.10
CA LEU A 542 18.83 2.85 -2.88
C LEU A 542 18.64 4.23 -2.25
N THR A 543 17.61 4.93 -2.70
CA THR A 543 17.28 6.30 -2.28
C THR A 543 16.78 6.41 -0.85
N GLU A 544 16.19 5.34 -0.31
CA GLU A 544 15.73 5.25 1.07
C GLU A 544 16.06 3.85 1.62
N GLU A 545 16.86 3.78 2.70
CA GLU A 545 17.34 2.54 3.30
C GLU A 545 16.22 1.58 3.72
N TYR A 546 15.10 2.11 4.24
CA TYR A 546 13.95 1.29 4.66
C TYR A 546 13.38 0.42 3.52
N ARG A 547 13.63 0.75 2.25
CA ARG A 547 13.16 -0.02 1.08
C ARG A 547 13.87 -1.37 0.96
N LEU A 548 15.04 -1.54 1.57
CA LEU A 548 15.73 -2.82 1.58
C LEU A 548 15.07 -3.78 2.58
N TYR A 549 15.46 -5.05 2.51
CA TYR A 549 15.12 -6.04 3.52
C TYR A 549 15.57 -5.58 4.91
N TRP A 550 14.66 -5.56 5.88
CA TRP A 550 14.90 -4.97 7.22
C TRP A 550 16.14 -5.50 7.93
N ALA A 551 16.46 -6.80 7.77
CA ALA A 551 17.61 -7.43 8.43
C ALA A 551 18.94 -7.22 7.67
N ALA A 552 18.95 -6.41 6.60
CA ALA A 552 20.18 -5.85 6.06
C ALA A 552 20.85 -4.87 7.05
N TYR A 553 20.08 -4.35 8.02
CA TYR A 553 20.56 -3.47 9.08
C TYR A 553 20.46 -4.18 10.44
N ASP A 554 21.60 -4.38 11.10
CA ASP A 554 21.68 -5.16 12.33
C ASP A 554 21.58 -4.28 13.58
N PHE A 555 20.40 -4.28 14.22
CA PHE A 555 20.13 -3.48 15.42
C PHE A 555 21.16 -3.69 16.53
N VAL A 556 21.61 -4.93 16.75
CA VAL A 556 22.55 -5.26 17.84
C VAL A 556 23.93 -4.66 17.58
N THR A 557 24.37 -4.60 16.31
CA THR A 557 25.62 -3.92 15.92
C THR A 557 25.50 -2.41 16.02
N ASP A 558 24.36 -1.82 15.64
CA ASP A 558 24.13 -0.38 15.74
C ASP A 558 23.98 0.09 17.20
N PHE A 559 23.36 -0.72 18.05
CA PHE A 559 23.00 -0.40 19.43
C PHE A 559 23.47 -1.48 20.43
N PRO A 560 24.79 -1.74 20.55
CA PRO A 560 25.32 -2.85 21.36
C PRO A 560 25.05 -2.71 22.86
N ARG A 561 24.72 -1.50 23.33
CA ARG A 561 24.35 -1.21 24.72
C ARG A 561 22.87 -0.77 24.84
N GLY A 562 22.08 -1.02 23.81
CA GLY A 562 20.71 -0.52 23.68
C GLY A 562 20.65 0.96 23.36
N VAL A 563 19.41 1.48 23.36
CA VAL A 563 19.11 2.85 22.96
C VAL A 563 19.05 3.76 24.19
N VAL A 564 19.92 4.76 24.20
CA VAL A 564 19.87 5.91 25.12
C VAL A 564 19.95 7.18 24.29
N PHE A 565 18.90 7.99 24.31
CA PHE A 565 18.78 9.22 23.54
C PHE A 565 18.63 10.42 24.47
N LYS A 566 19.55 11.40 24.37
CA LYS A 566 19.48 12.67 25.11
C LYS A 566 18.92 13.77 24.21
N VAL A 567 17.74 14.24 24.56
CA VAL A 567 17.08 15.40 23.95
C VAL A 567 18.01 16.62 23.97
N GLY A 568 18.09 17.32 22.84
CA GLY A 568 18.93 18.51 22.67
C GLY A 568 20.41 18.22 22.42
N ARG A 569 20.84 16.95 22.47
CA ARG A 569 22.21 16.51 22.18
C ARG A 569 22.29 15.55 21.00
N ASP A 570 21.48 14.49 21.02
CA ASP A 570 21.57 13.40 20.05
C ASP A 570 20.69 13.65 18.82
N ALA A 571 21.11 13.12 17.67
CA ALA A 571 20.36 13.21 16.41
C ALA A 571 19.49 11.97 16.21
N VAL A 572 18.20 12.16 15.91
CA VAL A 572 17.24 11.07 15.71
C VAL A 572 17.66 10.11 14.59
N ALA A 573 18.26 10.63 13.53
CA ALA A 573 18.71 9.88 12.36
C ALA A 573 19.86 8.90 12.63
N THR A 574 20.50 8.96 13.80
CA THR A 574 21.63 8.08 14.15
C THR A 574 21.47 7.37 15.48
N ALA A 575 20.78 7.99 16.45
CA ALA A 575 20.67 7.51 17.82
C ALA A 575 19.36 6.74 18.11
N LEU A 576 18.41 6.72 17.17
CA LEU A 576 17.17 5.96 17.28
C LEU A 576 17.00 5.13 16.00
N ASN A 577 16.75 3.82 16.14
CA ASN A 577 16.37 2.98 15.01
C ASN A 577 14.97 3.38 14.50
N TYR A 578 14.66 3.19 13.23
CA TYR A 578 13.28 3.38 12.74
C TYR A 578 12.29 2.36 13.30
N VAL A 579 12.76 1.29 13.93
CA VAL A 579 11.95 0.25 14.58
C VAL A 579 12.41 -0.01 16.01
N HIS A 580 11.47 0.04 16.95
CA HIS A 580 11.65 -0.41 18.32
C HIS A 580 11.15 -1.85 18.44
N TRP A 581 12.10 -2.78 18.57
CA TRP A 581 11.84 -4.22 18.68
C TRP A 581 11.62 -4.67 20.12
N SER A 582 10.80 -5.69 20.33
CA SER A 582 10.80 -6.42 21.61
C SER A 582 11.95 -7.44 21.70
N VAL A 583 12.26 -8.08 20.58
CA VAL A 583 13.37 -9.01 20.39
C VAL A 583 13.92 -8.83 18.97
N PHE A 584 15.23 -8.96 18.79
CA PHE A 584 15.85 -8.79 17.47
C PHE A 584 16.52 -10.07 16.99
N GLY A 585 16.46 -10.35 15.69
CA GLY A 585 16.93 -11.62 15.12
C GLY A 585 15.87 -12.71 15.14
N GLY A 586 16.29 -13.97 15.05
CA GLY A 586 15.36 -15.10 15.04
C GLY A 586 14.87 -15.47 13.63
N LYS A 587 13.63 -15.97 13.57
CA LYS A 587 12.97 -16.35 12.33
C LYS A 587 13.01 -15.22 11.29
N ALA A 588 13.32 -15.59 10.05
CA ALA A 588 13.40 -14.67 8.91
C ALA A 588 14.42 -13.52 9.11
N ASN A 589 15.42 -13.70 9.96
CA ASN A 589 16.66 -12.92 9.95
C ASN A 589 17.80 -13.84 9.50
N PHE A 590 18.24 -13.68 8.26
CA PHE A 590 19.25 -14.56 7.66
C PHE A 590 20.63 -14.44 8.32
N ALA A 591 21.03 -13.22 8.71
CA ALA A 591 22.33 -12.96 9.31
C ALA A 591 22.36 -13.27 10.82
N ARG A 592 21.21 -13.22 11.48
CA ARG A 592 21.04 -13.44 12.93
C ARG A 592 19.85 -14.38 13.19
N PRO A 593 20.00 -15.69 12.91
CA PRO A 593 18.92 -16.67 13.06
C PRO A 593 18.56 -16.96 14.52
N GLU A 594 19.45 -16.63 15.47
CA GLU A 594 19.20 -16.75 16.90
C GLU A 594 18.72 -15.40 17.48
N PRO A 595 17.59 -15.38 18.22
CA PRO A 595 17.05 -14.14 18.78
C PRO A 595 17.95 -13.57 19.90
N VAL A 596 18.07 -12.24 19.94
CA VAL A 596 18.79 -11.48 20.95
C VAL A 596 17.78 -10.66 21.76
N LEU A 597 17.84 -10.81 23.08
CA LEU A 597 16.89 -10.20 24.02
C LEU A 597 17.50 -9.04 24.82
N GLU A 598 18.81 -9.06 25.03
CA GLU A 598 19.50 -8.08 25.88
C GLU A 598 19.54 -6.70 25.21
N ASN A 599 19.18 -5.67 25.97
CA ASN A 599 19.22 -4.26 25.55
C ASN A 599 18.37 -3.92 24.29
N VAL A 600 17.32 -4.71 24.00
CA VAL A 600 16.46 -4.49 22.83
C VAL A 600 15.16 -3.77 23.19
N SER A 601 14.39 -4.30 24.14
CA SER A 601 12.99 -3.91 24.38
C SER A 601 12.76 -2.61 25.15
N ASN A 602 13.83 -1.97 25.63
CA ASN A 602 13.77 -0.75 26.44
C ASN A 602 14.61 0.34 25.80
N TRP A 603 14.00 1.48 25.53
CA TRP A 603 14.68 2.67 25.02
C TRP A 603 14.61 3.77 26.06
N THR A 604 15.75 4.35 26.42
CA THR A 604 15.84 5.41 27.44
C THR A 604 15.92 6.78 26.78
N ILE A 605 14.99 7.66 27.10
CA ILE A 605 14.99 9.07 26.71
C ILE A 605 15.41 9.92 27.91
N LEU A 606 16.49 10.67 27.75
CA LEU A 606 17.00 11.62 28.74
C LEU A 606 16.70 13.05 28.28
N PHE A 607 16.33 13.93 29.21
CA PHE A 607 16.16 15.35 28.93
C PHE A 607 16.37 16.18 30.20
N ASP A 608 16.73 17.45 30.03
CA ASP A 608 16.86 18.38 31.15
C ASP A 608 15.63 19.27 31.25
N ALA A 609 15.14 19.47 32.47
CA ALA A 609 14.08 20.43 32.76
C ALA A 609 14.58 21.47 33.77
N GLU A 610 14.32 22.75 33.51
CA GLU A 610 14.62 23.82 34.44
C GLU A 610 13.53 23.94 35.50
N ALA A 611 13.89 24.33 36.73
CA ALA A 611 12.92 24.51 37.81
C ALA A 611 11.77 25.46 37.43
N ARG A 612 12.06 26.52 36.66
CA ARG A 612 11.03 27.47 36.18
C ARG A 612 10.05 26.87 35.16
N GLN A 613 10.45 25.85 34.41
CA GLN A 613 9.56 25.16 33.47
C GLN A 613 8.56 24.27 34.21
N LEU A 614 8.90 23.82 35.42
CA LEU A 614 8.07 22.95 36.26
C LEU A 614 7.32 23.71 37.36
N ALA A 615 7.71 24.95 37.66
CA ALA A 615 7.12 25.73 38.75
C ALA A 615 5.62 25.96 38.53
N GLY A 616 4.81 25.56 39.51
CA GLY A 616 3.34 25.70 39.47
C GLY A 616 2.65 24.78 38.48
N LYS A 617 3.37 23.80 37.90
CA LYS A 617 2.81 22.78 37.01
C LYS A 617 2.29 21.61 37.82
N HIS A 618 1.10 21.12 37.46
CA HIS A 618 0.45 20.02 38.18
C HIS A 618 0.22 18.81 37.30
N LYS A 619 0.22 18.98 35.98
CA LYS A 619 -0.02 17.90 35.04
C LYS A 619 1.00 17.93 33.91
N ALA A 620 1.50 16.75 33.57
CA ALA A 620 2.33 16.50 32.42
C ALA A 620 1.58 15.59 31.44
N THR A 621 1.76 15.83 30.15
CA THR A 621 1.22 15.01 29.07
C THR A 621 2.35 14.58 28.15
N PHE A 622 2.61 13.28 28.09
CA PHE A 622 3.52 12.68 27.12
C PHE A 622 2.72 12.07 25.98
N THR A 623 2.76 12.72 24.82
CA THR A 623 2.10 12.28 23.59
C THR A 623 3.05 11.38 22.81
N VAL A 624 2.59 10.17 22.49
CA VAL A 624 3.28 9.20 21.63
C VAL A 624 2.47 9.01 20.37
N GLN A 625 3.06 9.29 19.21
CA GLN A 625 2.52 8.93 17.90
C GLN A 625 3.37 7.82 17.28
N LEU A 626 2.71 6.82 16.72
CA LEU A 626 3.34 5.72 16.00
C LEU A 626 2.96 5.78 14.53
N ALA A 627 3.95 5.63 13.67
CA ALA A 627 3.76 5.43 12.24
C ALA A 627 3.34 3.99 11.91
N GLY A 628 3.48 3.05 12.86
CA GLY A 628 2.99 1.69 12.77
C GLY A 628 3.29 0.87 14.03
N ALA A 629 2.56 -0.22 14.22
CA ALA A 629 2.80 -1.20 15.28
C ALA A 629 2.57 -2.62 14.76
N LYS A 630 3.37 -3.59 15.21
CA LYS A 630 3.13 -5.02 15.05
C LYS A 630 2.81 -5.62 16.41
N THR A 631 1.57 -6.07 16.61
CA THR A 631 1.20 -6.90 17.77
C THR A 631 1.38 -8.39 17.44
N ALA A 632 1.04 -9.28 18.36
CA ALA A 632 1.04 -10.71 18.05
C ALA A 632 -0.10 -11.16 17.13
N ALA A 633 -1.04 -10.28 16.77
CA ALA A 633 -2.02 -10.56 15.72
C ALA A 633 -1.40 -10.57 14.31
N GLY A 634 -0.18 -10.05 14.13
CA GLY A 634 0.48 -9.98 12.81
C GLY A 634 -0.36 -9.19 11.81
N ASN A 635 -0.60 -9.74 10.61
CA ASN A 635 -1.55 -9.20 9.62
C ASN A 635 -2.88 -9.96 9.61
N THR A 636 -3.19 -10.74 10.66
CA THR A 636 -4.52 -11.36 10.75
C THR A 636 -5.55 -10.35 11.20
N ASP A 637 -5.12 -9.35 11.98
CA ASP A 637 -5.95 -8.32 12.61
C ASP A 637 -7.06 -8.87 13.50
N VAL A 638 -6.97 -10.17 13.84
CA VAL A 638 -7.93 -10.89 14.66
C VAL A 638 -7.33 -11.16 16.02
N PHE A 639 -8.12 -10.91 17.06
CA PHE A 639 -7.75 -11.28 18.42
C PHE A 639 -7.66 -12.82 18.56
N ASN A 640 -6.54 -13.31 19.07
CA ASN A 640 -6.35 -14.71 19.42
C ASN A 640 -5.94 -14.83 20.89
N ALA A 641 -6.81 -15.40 21.73
CA ALA A 641 -6.55 -15.57 23.15
C ALA A 641 -5.33 -16.46 23.47
N SER A 642 -4.88 -17.29 22.51
CA SER A 642 -3.67 -18.11 22.65
C SER A 642 -2.38 -17.29 22.43
N GLU A 643 -2.49 -16.14 21.76
CA GLU A 643 -1.40 -15.21 21.51
C GLU A 643 -1.41 -14.14 22.61
N ARG A 644 -0.51 -14.29 23.59
CA ARG A 644 -0.43 -13.41 24.78
C ARG A 644 -0.38 -11.92 24.45
N TYR A 645 0.27 -11.56 23.35
CA TYR A 645 0.47 -10.17 22.93
C TYR A 645 -0.40 -9.77 21.73
N SER A 646 -1.55 -10.45 21.52
CA SER A 646 -2.55 -10.03 20.53
C SER A 646 -2.91 -8.57 20.72
N ASN A 647 -3.18 -8.19 21.97
CA ASN A 647 -3.21 -6.80 22.38
C ASN A 647 -1.87 -6.51 23.04
N LEU A 648 -1.11 -5.58 22.47
CA LEU A 648 0.27 -5.30 22.87
C LEU A 648 0.29 -4.20 23.93
N PRO A 649 0.71 -4.48 25.18
CA PRO A 649 0.92 -3.43 26.15
C PRO A 649 2.24 -2.69 25.86
N TYR A 650 2.16 -1.38 25.72
CA TYR A 650 3.28 -0.46 25.59
C TYR A 650 3.39 0.36 26.88
N MET A 651 4.57 0.35 27.51
CA MET A 651 4.80 0.95 28.82
C MET A 651 5.71 2.18 28.74
N VAL A 652 5.42 3.17 29.57
CA VAL A 652 6.28 4.34 29.80
C VAL A 652 6.59 4.43 31.29
N ASN A 653 7.87 4.44 31.64
CA ASN A 653 8.35 4.74 32.98
C ASN A 653 8.88 6.18 33.02
N VAL A 654 8.52 6.95 34.04
CA VAL A 654 8.99 8.31 34.28
C VAL A 654 9.75 8.36 35.60
N ASN A 655 11.07 8.56 35.53
CA ASN A 655 11.94 8.68 36.72
C ASN A 655 11.76 7.54 37.74
N GLY A 656 11.61 6.30 37.28
CA GLY A 656 11.43 5.12 38.13
C GLY A 656 9.97 4.83 38.49
N ARG A 657 8.99 5.54 37.92
CA ARG A 657 7.56 5.32 38.14
C ARG A 657 6.86 4.89 36.85
N ASP A 658 6.23 3.72 36.85
CA ASP A 658 5.46 3.26 35.70
C ASP A 658 4.15 4.04 35.56
N LEU A 659 3.81 4.41 34.34
CA LEU A 659 2.49 4.92 33.97
C LEU A 659 1.57 3.76 33.60
N GLU A 660 0.26 4.03 33.51
CA GLU A 660 -0.70 3.04 33.01
C GLU A 660 -0.32 2.64 31.57
N PRO A 661 -0.22 1.33 31.25
CA PRO A 661 0.18 0.90 29.90
C PRO A 661 -0.85 1.30 28.84
N TRP A 662 -0.36 1.71 27.67
CA TRP A 662 -1.20 1.81 26.49
C TRP A 662 -1.33 0.43 25.85
N VAL A 663 -2.56 -0.08 25.77
CA VAL A 663 -2.85 -1.35 25.09
C VAL A 663 -3.16 -1.09 23.62
N ILE A 664 -2.24 -1.45 22.74
CA ILE A 664 -2.41 -1.40 21.28
C ILE A 664 -3.23 -2.62 20.85
N PRO A 665 -4.40 -2.46 20.21
CA PRO A 665 -5.31 -3.56 19.93
C PRO A 665 -4.87 -4.40 18.73
N SER A 666 -5.29 -5.67 18.73
CA SER A 666 -4.96 -6.66 17.69
C SER A 666 -5.35 -6.24 16.27
N ASN A 667 -6.42 -5.47 16.13
CA ASN A 667 -6.94 -5.01 14.83
C ASN A 667 -6.24 -3.75 14.29
N GLN A 668 -5.19 -3.27 14.97
CA GLN A 668 -4.32 -2.19 14.52
C GLN A 668 -2.87 -2.68 14.39
N SER A 669 -2.72 -3.96 14.09
CA SER A 669 -1.45 -4.64 13.94
C SER A 669 -1.01 -4.61 12.47
N SER A 670 0.29 -4.47 12.24
CA SER A 670 0.86 -4.30 10.91
C SER A 670 2.21 -5.00 10.82
N SER A 671 2.48 -5.68 9.71
CA SER A 671 3.84 -6.11 9.35
C SER A 671 4.55 -5.00 8.57
N CYS A 672 4.58 -3.80 9.12
CA CYS A 672 5.07 -2.57 8.49
C CYS A 672 6.57 -2.62 8.14
N ALA A 673 7.46 -2.43 9.13
CA ALA A 673 8.92 -2.41 8.92
C ALA A 673 9.46 -3.62 8.15
N VAL A 674 8.95 -4.81 8.46
CA VAL A 674 9.46 -6.06 7.88
C VAL A 674 9.06 -6.24 6.42
N ARG A 675 8.13 -5.42 5.93
CA ARG A 675 7.74 -5.26 4.54
C ARG A 675 8.14 -3.89 4.00
N SER A 676 9.29 -3.39 4.43
CA SER A 676 9.97 -2.23 3.83
C SER A 676 9.12 -0.96 3.81
N ALA A 677 8.44 -0.66 4.93
CA ALA A 677 7.62 0.54 5.10
C ALA A 677 7.91 1.29 6.41
N VAL A 678 7.73 2.61 6.34
CA VAL A 678 7.84 3.55 7.47
C VAL A 678 6.55 4.33 7.73
N ILE A 679 5.52 4.11 6.92
CA ILE A 679 4.19 4.75 7.00
C ILE A 679 3.16 3.63 6.87
N CYS A 680 2.41 3.39 7.94
CA CYS A 680 1.44 2.31 8.10
C CYS A 680 0.22 2.81 8.91
N TYR A 681 -0.62 1.92 9.44
CA TYR A 681 -1.73 2.36 10.29
C TYR A 681 -1.24 3.19 11.49
N HIS A 682 -1.65 4.46 11.54
CA HIS A 682 -1.17 5.43 12.51
C HIS A 682 -1.92 5.34 13.82
N LEU A 683 -1.17 5.47 14.91
CA LEU A 683 -1.68 5.34 16.27
C LEU A 683 -1.19 6.51 17.12
N ALA A 684 -1.99 6.93 18.09
CA ALA A 684 -1.58 7.96 19.03
C ALA A 684 -2.14 7.70 20.43
N HIS A 685 -1.35 8.01 21.45
CA HIS A 685 -1.75 7.92 22.84
C HIS A 685 -1.15 9.08 23.66
N LYS A 686 -1.88 9.50 24.71
CA LYS A 686 -1.45 10.55 25.63
C LYS A 686 -1.36 10.00 27.04
N PHE A 687 -0.15 9.82 27.51
CA PHE A 687 0.10 9.52 28.91
C PHE A 687 -0.02 10.80 29.73
N THR A 688 -1.01 10.84 30.63
CA THR A 688 -1.20 11.95 31.56
C THR A 688 -0.73 11.52 32.94
N PHE A 689 0.07 12.35 33.61
CA PHE A 689 0.56 12.07 34.96
C PHE A 689 0.84 13.37 35.74
N ASP A 690 1.07 13.24 37.05
CA ASP A 690 1.40 14.36 37.92
C ASP A 690 2.77 14.96 37.52
N ALA A 691 2.82 16.27 37.29
CA ALA A 691 4.06 16.95 36.94
C ALA A 691 5.15 16.81 38.02
N ALA A 692 4.79 16.50 39.27
CA ALA A 692 5.72 16.19 40.36
C ALA A 692 6.57 14.92 40.12
N PHE A 693 6.24 14.11 39.11
CA PHE A 693 7.10 13.00 38.69
C PHE A 693 8.36 13.52 37.97
N LEU A 694 8.32 14.75 37.45
CA LEU A 694 9.47 15.43 36.86
C LEU A 694 10.26 16.18 37.93
N LYS A 695 11.56 16.34 37.69
CA LYS A 695 12.46 17.09 38.57
C LYS A 695 13.28 18.10 37.78
N ALA A 696 13.76 19.14 38.47
CA ALA A 696 14.75 20.03 37.88
C ALA A 696 16.06 19.27 37.64
N GLY A 697 16.73 19.55 36.52
CA GLY A 697 17.87 18.79 36.02
C GLY A 697 17.45 17.64 35.12
N GLU A 698 18.27 16.58 35.08
CA GLU A 698 18.07 15.45 34.17
C GLU A 698 16.91 14.54 34.63
N ASN A 699 16.01 14.26 33.70
CA ASN A 699 14.91 13.31 33.80
C ASN A 699 15.16 12.14 32.84
N ALA A 700 14.65 10.96 33.19
CA ALA A 700 14.74 9.76 32.38
C ALA A 700 13.35 9.16 32.17
N PHE A 701 13.00 8.94 30.90
CA PHE A 701 11.83 8.18 30.48
C PHE A 701 12.32 6.85 29.90
N VAL A 702 11.69 5.73 30.26
CA VAL A 702 11.94 4.44 29.61
C VAL A 702 10.70 4.06 28.83
N LEU A 703 10.86 3.91 27.52
CA LEU A 703 9.86 3.40 26.60
C LEU A 703 10.07 1.89 26.49
N SER A 704 9.04 1.10 26.76
CA SER A 704 9.18 -0.35 26.92
C SER A 704 8.14 -1.13 26.13
N LEU A 705 8.63 -2.07 25.32
CA LEU A 705 7.86 -3.22 24.87
C LEU A 705 8.05 -4.38 25.86
N PRO A 706 7.08 -5.31 25.97
CA PRO A 706 7.22 -6.45 26.86
C PRO A 706 8.43 -7.29 26.45
N TYR A 707 9.20 -7.77 27.42
CA TYR A 707 10.41 -8.56 27.16
C TYR A 707 10.08 -9.86 26.42
N ASN A 708 10.84 -10.17 25.36
CA ASN A 708 10.68 -11.37 24.53
C ASN A 708 9.23 -11.58 24.05
N ALA A 709 8.58 -10.51 23.61
CA ALA A 709 7.24 -10.57 23.05
C ALA A 709 7.30 -10.96 21.57
N THR A 710 6.72 -12.12 21.30
CA THR A 710 6.66 -12.74 19.99
C THR A 710 5.24 -13.22 19.66
N ASN A 711 5.02 -13.64 18.42
CA ASN A 711 3.80 -14.27 17.95
C ASN A 711 4.08 -15.60 17.26
N PHE A 712 3.07 -16.47 17.16
CA PHE A 712 3.10 -17.52 16.16
C PHE A 712 3.04 -16.90 14.76
N GLU A 713 4.12 -17.05 13.99
CA GLU A 713 4.19 -16.58 12.62
C GLU A 713 4.14 -17.77 11.66
N SER A 714 3.09 -17.87 10.84
CA SER A 714 2.95 -18.98 9.89
C SER A 714 3.80 -18.80 8.64
N ALA A 715 4.07 -17.55 8.25
CA ALA A 715 4.95 -17.22 7.13
C ALA A 715 6.42 -17.23 7.56
N LEU A 716 7.34 -17.16 6.60
CA LEU A 716 8.74 -16.85 6.90
C LEU A 716 8.88 -15.33 7.13
N LEU A 717 8.39 -14.85 8.27
CA LEU A 717 8.47 -13.47 8.76
C LEU A 717 8.97 -13.48 10.22
N PRO A 718 9.52 -12.36 10.74
CA PRO A 718 10.00 -12.31 12.11
C PRO A 718 8.83 -12.35 13.11
N GLU A 719 9.05 -13.09 14.18
CA GLU A 719 8.05 -13.32 15.24
C GLU A 719 7.97 -12.14 16.23
N SER A 720 8.98 -11.26 16.28
CA SER A 720 8.97 -10.12 17.21
C SER A 720 7.77 -9.20 17.00
N VAL A 721 7.19 -8.72 18.09
CA VAL A 721 6.37 -7.50 18.09
C VAL A 721 7.28 -6.28 18.03
N TYR A 722 6.78 -5.16 17.50
CA TYR A 722 7.54 -3.91 17.41
C TYR A 722 6.63 -2.69 17.24
N VAL A 723 7.20 -1.50 17.41
CA VAL A 723 6.56 -0.23 17.05
C VAL A 723 7.52 0.64 16.25
N GLN A 724 6.96 1.54 15.44
CA GLN A 724 7.69 2.54 14.67
C GLN A 724 7.17 3.92 15.09
N TYR A 725 8.04 4.76 15.62
CA TYR A 725 7.65 6.09 16.10
C TYR A 725 7.43 7.05 14.93
N ASP A 726 6.47 7.95 15.09
CA ASP A 726 6.29 9.15 14.26
C ASP A 726 6.89 10.33 15.03
N ALA A 727 6.21 10.74 16.11
CA ALA A 727 6.70 11.80 16.99
C ALA A 727 6.38 11.56 18.46
N LEU A 728 7.24 12.11 19.32
CA LEU A 728 7.09 12.12 20.77
C LEU A 728 7.09 13.57 21.26
N ARG A 729 6.17 13.93 22.16
CA ARG A 729 6.08 15.29 22.73
C ARG A 729 5.75 15.25 24.20
N LEU A 730 6.53 15.96 25.02
CA LEU A 730 6.23 16.18 26.43
C LEU A 730 5.80 17.63 26.67
N GLU A 731 4.63 17.80 27.28
CA GLU A 731 4.09 19.11 27.67
C GLU A 731 3.73 19.13 29.16
N VAL A 732 3.74 20.33 29.77
CA VAL A 732 3.31 20.57 31.16
C VAL A 732 2.34 21.74 31.26
N GLU A 733 1.31 21.62 32.09
CA GLU A 733 0.29 22.67 32.33
C GLU A 733 0.22 23.15 33.78
#